data_AF-A0A6V8DWC3-F1
#
_entry.id   AF-A0A6V8DWC3-F1
#
_cell.length_a   1.000
_cell.length_b   1.000
_cell.length_c   1.000
_cell.angle_alpha   90.00
_cell.angle_beta   90.00
_cell.angle_gamma   90.00
#
_symmetry.space_group_name_H-M   'P 1'
#
loop_
_entity.id
_entity.type
_entity.pdbx_description
1 polymer ?
#
loop_
_entity_poly.entity_id
_entity_poly.type
_entity_poly.pdbx_seq_one_letter_code
_entity_poly.pdbx_strand_id
1 'polypeptide(L)'
;NRSSPQWFVTTLGSAYAFQQWPSASTTFSFGTYMTPEQYNLSGPTGDPNNVDTDGDGIIDGMELLFTAWNISAETWTLNPVVAGDGTFDSDNDGLVDLQEFALATANPENGIDAPADAPLLHEDGDVQQPTKKAQRVFQILISKDSRGKRLLDDFNAWQSGEPPNVFISLLLGMTDPTNPDTDDDGMYDGFEYWFTSWDLNENRWGLNPLIETDVNLDSDGDSYDCNRDGTIDIDERYSNLREWESRTWGKYLNRSSVPASVGIVDFGEDAMNAYMEETGMSILQARQALIDDFKAKGPDSVNRMNTINSFNANNFNRTLVGVSDPTHPDSDSDGIPDGWEYCYALYGMDNPTTANHWAANPLNPWDVDYDGDSDGWYDRTAFDLPAAQGNWNERVFTPSGQIVQPGIGDLPFTNWMEYDNDTRPDSNDSDSDSESYITETMNGMVTSYYQDFNLTDGREVFKYGTNPMDNDTDGDMIPDWYEYAKAWNESNDNYSSLMKIQVNWIDPGTGGACDTSTNSCLPLSLNAGTLERPELSLTWFTMDPRDAVDANDDADQDGNWDCSGVGCVYEPYTNFQEYFAITNEQLSSPNAVRLSGLTYQGEVIQEGWQLRALLLGLGQWDESVKNYLKMDKSQSTDIRYAYIVNDNDNDFLVQDASNHVVLCGGNLTDPWDIYYTGAPNTAPVRAVGEHELGWYLLDYNNDHIAEGTDPTNWDTDGDWMVDWFEVNDDEQDGSRGETSPIRYDSRQTT
;
A
#
# COMPACT_ATOMS: atom_id res chain seq x y z
N ASN A 1 18.32 -45.64 -48.20
CA ASN A 1 18.26 -44.17 -48.43
C ASN A 1 18.31 -43.52 -47.07
N ARG A 2 19.42 -42.83 -46.76
CA ARG A 2 19.60 -42.01 -45.55
C ARG A 2 19.63 -40.57 -46.03
N SER A 3 18.73 -39.73 -45.55
CA SER A 3 18.55 -38.34 -46.01
C SER A 3 18.32 -37.42 -44.82
N SER A 4 18.78 -36.18 -44.93
CA SER A 4 18.48 -35.11 -43.98
C SER A 4 16.99 -34.77 -43.99
N PRO A 5 16.43 -34.33 -42.86
CA PRO A 5 17.10 -34.12 -41.56
C PRO A 5 17.18 -35.36 -40.66
N GLN A 6 16.44 -36.44 -40.96
CA GLN A 6 16.48 -37.67 -40.15
C GLN A 6 17.90 -38.23 -39.99
N TRP A 7 18.77 -38.05 -40.98
CA TRP A 7 20.18 -38.44 -40.90
C TRP A 7 21.07 -37.22 -41.09
N PHE A 8 22.03 -37.02 -40.18
CA PHE A 8 23.00 -35.92 -40.24
C PHE A 8 24.43 -36.45 -40.04
N VAL A 9 25.40 -35.61 -40.36
CA VAL A 9 26.83 -35.94 -40.23
C VAL A 9 27.33 -35.47 -38.86
N THR A 10 27.99 -36.36 -38.12
CA THR A 10 28.63 -36.04 -36.84
C THR A 10 30.03 -36.68 -36.75
N THR A 11 30.75 -36.40 -35.66
CA THR A 11 32.11 -36.90 -35.42
C THR A 11 32.14 -37.98 -34.32
N LEU A 12 32.75 -39.12 -34.64
CA LEU A 12 33.12 -40.20 -33.71
C LEU A 12 34.64 -40.28 -33.62
N GLY A 13 35.23 -39.61 -32.62
CA GLY A 13 36.68 -39.36 -32.60
C GLY A 13 37.06 -38.42 -33.75
N SER A 14 38.01 -38.83 -34.59
CA SER A 14 38.45 -38.06 -35.76
C SER A 14 37.75 -38.44 -37.08
N ALA A 15 36.79 -39.38 -37.06
CA ALA A 15 36.09 -39.85 -38.26
C ALA A 15 34.65 -39.31 -38.34
N TYR A 16 34.21 -38.97 -39.55
CA TYR A 16 32.82 -38.62 -39.84
C TYR A 16 31.94 -39.87 -39.88
N ALA A 17 30.76 -39.77 -39.28
CA ALA A 17 29.75 -40.82 -39.28
C ALA A 17 28.37 -40.24 -39.52
N PHE A 18 27.50 -41.03 -40.18
CA PHE A 18 26.08 -40.73 -40.27
C PHE A 18 25.39 -41.18 -38.98
N GLN A 19 24.77 -40.24 -38.30
CA GLN A 19 23.93 -40.51 -37.15
C GLN A 19 22.47 -40.22 -37.50
N GLN A 20 21.57 -41.07 -37.01
CA GLN A 20 20.14 -40.83 -37.10
C GLN A 20 19.77 -39.85 -36.00
N TRP A 21 18.98 -38.82 -36.31
CA TRP A 21 18.35 -37.96 -35.32
C TRP A 21 17.22 -38.75 -34.65
N PRO A 22 17.39 -39.16 -33.38
CA PRO A 22 16.45 -40.08 -32.75
C PRO A 22 15.06 -39.47 -32.57
N SER A 23 15.02 -38.14 -32.40
CA SER A 23 13.81 -37.36 -32.17
C SER A 23 13.10 -36.92 -33.46
N ALA A 24 13.65 -37.24 -34.64
CA ALA A 24 12.97 -36.97 -35.91
C ALA A 24 11.68 -37.80 -36.03
N SER A 25 10.54 -37.12 -36.04
CA SER A 25 9.20 -37.72 -36.08
C SER A 25 8.80 -38.28 -37.45
N THR A 26 9.56 -37.97 -38.50
CA THR A 26 9.31 -38.46 -39.86
C THR A 26 10.59 -38.88 -40.60
N THR A 27 10.41 -39.59 -41.73
CA THR A 27 11.47 -40.04 -42.64
C THR A 27 11.56 -39.22 -43.91
N PHE A 28 10.64 -38.26 -44.11
CA PHE A 28 10.63 -37.39 -45.30
C PHE A 28 11.90 -36.54 -45.34
N SER A 29 12.53 -36.49 -46.51
CA SER A 29 13.68 -35.62 -46.73
C SER A 29 13.26 -34.17 -46.93
N PHE A 30 14.18 -33.23 -46.71
CA PHE A 30 14.02 -31.83 -47.10
C PHE A 30 13.51 -31.63 -48.52
N GLY A 31 14.10 -32.33 -49.50
CA GLY A 31 13.69 -32.28 -50.91
C GLY A 31 12.27 -32.81 -51.23
N THR A 32 11.55 -33.38 -50.25
CA THR A 32 10.18 -33.89 -50.45
C THR A 32 9.18 -32.76 -50.73
N TYR A 33 9.45 -31.59 -50.15
CA TYR A 33 8.52 -30.46 -50.12
C TYR A 33 8.82 -29.39 -51.17
N MET A 34 9.83 -29.61 -51.99
CA MET A 34 10.22 -28.66 -53.03
C MET A 34 9.12 -28.47 -54.07
N THR A 35 8.89 -27.21 -54.45
CA THR A 35 8.10 -26.89 -55.63
C THR A 35 8.85 -27.27 -56.90
N PRO A 36 8.18 -27.56 -58.02
CA PRO A 36 8.84 -27.77 -59.31
C PRO A 36 9.74 -26.60 -59.72
N GLU A 37 9.36 -25.38 -59.35
CA GLU A 37 10.12 -24.15 -59.59
C GLU A 37 11.43 -24.17 -58.81
N GLN A 38 11.37 -24.42 -57.50
CA GLN A 38 12.56 -24.48 -56.63
C GLN A 38 13.47 -25.65 -57.03
N TYR A 39 12.88 -26.80 -57.34
CA TYR A 39 13.61 -27.96 -57.83
C TYR A 39 14.40 -27.67 -59.12
N ASN A 40 13.85 -26.85 -60.02
CA ASN A 40 14.54 -26.44 -61.25
C ASN A 40 15.62 -25.37 -61.00
N LEU A 41 15.53 -24.64 -59.90
CA LEU A 41 16.47 -23.58 -59.52
C LEU A 41 17.71 -24.14 -58.81
N SER A 42 17.52 -24.85 -57.70
CA SER A 42 18.60 -25.35 -56.83
C SER A 42 18.93 -26.83 -57.03
N GLY A 43 18.02 -27.58 -57.67
CA GLY A 43 18.13 -29.04 -57.77
C GLY A 43 17.55 -29.77 -56.55
N PRO A 44 17.60 -31.11 -56.48
CA PRO A 44 16.90 -31.90 -55.47
C PRO A 44 17.47 -31.84 -54.03
N THR A 45 18.57 -31.10 -53.81
CA THR A 45 19.37 -31.12 -52.58
C THR A 45 20.05 -29.78 -52.36
N GLY A 46 20.49 -29.50 -51.12
CA GLY A 46 21.42 -28.41 -50.80
C GLY A 46 22.60 -28.30 -51.79
N ASP A 47 22.94 -27.09 -52.24
CA ASP A 47 24.11 -26.83 -53.08
C ASP A 47 25.33 -26.56 -52.21
N PRO A 48 26.35 -27.44 -52.17
CA PRO A 48 27.53 -27.24 -51.33
C PRO A 48 28.40 -26.03 -51.70
N ASN A 49 28.12 -25.33 -52.80
CA ASN A 49 28.79 -24.08 -53.18
C ASN A 49 27.93 -22.83 -52.93
N ASN A 50 26.71 -23.01 -52.43
CA ASN A 50 25.83 -21.95 -52.01
C ASN A 50 25.58 -22.10 -50.50
N VAL A 51 25.70 -21.02 -49.74
CA VAL A 51 25.55 -21.09 -48.28
C VAL A 51 24.09 -20.94 -47.83
N ASP A 52 23.24 -20.46 -48.74
CA ASP A 52 21.79 -20.26 -48.62
C ASP A 52 21.19 -20.77 -49.94
N THR A 53 20.88 -22.06 -49.98
CA THR A 53 20.58 -22.79 -51.21
C THR A 53 19.28 -22.34 -51.85
N ASP A 54 18.27 -21.99 -51.06
CA ASP A 54 16.98 -21.56 -51.57
C ASP A 54 16.79 -20.03 -51.66
N GLY A 55 17.72 -19.28 -51.09
CA GLY A 55 17.85 -17.84 -51.28
C GLY A 55 16.90 -17.03 -50.41
N ASP A 56 16.48 -17.57 -49.27
CA ASP A 56 15.55 -16.90 -48.36
C ASP A 56 16.24 -16.05 -47.26
N GLY A 57 17.57 -16.06 -47.25
CA GLY A 57 18.39 -15.25 -46.35
C GLY A 57 18.86 -15.98 -45.10
N ILE A 58 18.38 -17.21 -44.85
CA ILE A 58 18.87 -18.07 -43.78
C ILE A 58 19.89 -19.05 -44.39
N ILE A 59 20.99 -19.32 -43.68
CA ILE A 59 22.02 -20.21 -44.22
C ILE A 59 21.67 -21.69 -43.95
N ASP A 60 21.95 -22.56 -44.93
CA ASP A 60 21.66 -24.01 -44.89
C ASP A 60 22.09 -24.69 -43.58
N GLY A 61 23.20 -24.23 -43.01
CA GLY A 61 23.75 -24.75 -41.78
C GLY A 61 22.88 -24.46 -40.56
N MET A 62 22.33 -23.26 -40.47
CA MET A 62 21.47 -22.83 -39.37
C MET A 62 20.13 -23.54 -39.49
N GLU A 63 19.57 -23.56 -40.68
CA GLU A 63 18.35 -24.31 -41.00
C GLU A 63 18.47 -25.79 -40.61
N LEU A 64 19.57 -26.46 -41.00
CA LEU A 64 19.82 -27.85 -40.59
C LEU A 64 19.92 -28.03 -39.07
N LEU A 65 20.44 -27.03 -38.34
CA LEU A 65 20.62 -27.08 -36.89
C LEU A 65 19.29 -26.88 -36.15
N PHE A 66 18.47 -25.93 -36.59
CA PHE A 66 17.24 -25.51 -35.90
C PHE A 66 15.96 -26.11 -36.47
N THR A 67 16.01 -26.74 -37.65
CA THR A 67 14.83 -27.41 -38.25
C THR A 67 14.10 -28.30 -37.24
N ALA A 68 12.77 -28.16 -37.23
CA ALA A 68 11.84 -28.98 -36.45
C ALA A 68 10.71 -29.49 -37.35
N TRP A 69 10.05 -30.58 -36.94
CA TRP A 69 8.89 -31.09 -37.67
C TRP A 69 7.61 -30.40 -37.19
N ASN A 70 7.00 -29.58 -38.04
CA ASN A 70 5.70 -29.02 -37.77
C ASN A 70 4.60 -30.07 -38.05
N ILE A 71 3.95 -30.55 -37.00
CA ILE A 71 2.92 -31.60 -37.10
C ILE A 71 1.69 -31.10 -37.85
N SER A 72 1.27 -29.85 -37.59
CA SER A 72 0.04 -29.28 -38.15
C SER A 72 0.17 -28.96 -39.64
N ALA A 73 1.33 -28.47 -40.05
CA ALA A 73 1.64 -28.17 -41.45
C ALA A 73 2.19 -29.37 -42.23
N GLU A 74 2.49 -30.48 -41.54
CA GLU A 74 3.12 -31.69 -42.11
C GLU A 74 4.39 -31.36 -42.94
N THR A 75 5.23 -30.44 -42.43
CA THR A 75 6.48 -30.01 -43.08
C THR A 75 7.62 -29.84 -42.07
N TRP A 76 8.86 -29.83 -42.55
CA TRP A 76 10.00 -29.34 -41.77
C TRP A 76 9.99 -27.81 -41.79
N THR A 77 10.21 -27.18 -40.63
CA THR A 77 10.55 -25.76 -40.52
C THR A 77 12.03 -25.57 -40.89
N LEU A 78 12.41 -24.38 -41.33
CA LEU A 78 13.80 -24.03 -41.68
C LEU A 78 14.45 -25.10 -42.56
N ASN A 79 13.88 -25.29 -43.75
CA ASN A 79 14.25 -26.32 -44.70
C ASN A 79 15.16 -25.70 -45.78
N PRO A 80 16.45 -26.12 -45.86
CA PRO A 80 17.47 -25.51 -46.74
C PRO A 80 17.21 -25.53 -48.25
N VAL A 81 16.08 -26.05 -48.69
CA VAL A 81 15.72 -26.13 -50.11
C VAL A 81 14.29 -25.67 -50.38
N VAL A 82 13.63 -25.02 -49.41
CA VAL A 82 12.26 -24.51 -49.49
C VAL A 82 12.20 -23.10 -48.91
N ALA A 83 12.37 -22.11 -49.77
CA ALA A 83 12.33 -20.71 -49.39
C ALA A 83 11.02 -20.29 -48.69
N GLY A 84 11.15 -19.42 -47.69
CA GLY A 84 10.03 -18.73 -47.05
C GLY A 84 9.34 -19.56 -45.96
N ASP A 85 10.03 -20.56 -45.43
CA ASP A 85 9.56 -21.35 -44.30
C ASP A 85 10.13 -20.88 -42.95
N GLY A 86 10.91 -19.79 -42.92
CA GLY A 86 11.26 -19.09 -41.68
C GLY A 86 10.11 -18.33 -41.01
N THR A 87 8.88 -18.37 -41.54
CA THR A 87 7.70 -17.73 -40.93
C THR A 87 6.99 -18.61 -39.90
N PHE A 88 7.55 -19.77 -39.56
CA PHE A 88 7.06 -20.56 -38.43
C PHE A 88 7.55 -19.93 -37.14
N ASP A 89 6.72 -20.03 -36.11
CA ASP A 89 7.03 -19.74 -34.72
C ASP A 89 7.19 -21.11 -34.05
N SER A 90 8.44 -21.59 -34.05
CA SER A 90 8.75 -23.01 -33.81
C SER A 90 8.65 -23.40 -32.33
N ASP A 91 8.86 -22.47 -31.40
CA ASP A 91 8.74 -22.66 -29.95
C ASP A 91 7.52 -21.99 -29.29
N ASN A 92 6.75 -21.18 -30.03
CA ASN A 92 5.50 -20.54 -29.60
C ASN A 92 5.69 -19.39 -28.60
N ASP A 93 6.79 -18.65 -28.72
CA ASP A 93 7.09 -17.47 -27.91
C ASP A 93 6.48 -16.17 -28.48
N GLY A 94 6.09 -16.19 -29.77
CA GLY A 94 5.52 -15.04 -30.48
C GLY A 94 6.46 -14.38 -31.49
N LEU A 95 7.64 -14.95 -31.74
CA LEU A 95 8.53 -14.62 -32.83
C LEU A 95 8.51 -15.71 -33.89
N VAL A 96 8.68 -15.31 -35.14
CA VAL A 96 8.97 -16.30 -36.19
C VAL A 96 10.46 -16.51 -36.28
N ASP A 97 10.88 -17.73 -36.64
CA ASP A 97 12.27 -18.14 -36.74
C ASP A 97 13.13 -17.11 -37.53
N LEU A 98 12.58 -16.53 -38.61
CA LEU A 98 13.25 -15.50 -39.40
C LEU A 98 13.57 -14.22 -38.62
N GLN A 99 12.68 -13.77 -37.73
CA GLN A 99 12.89 -12.58 -36.90
C GLN A 99 14.03 -12.82 -35.90
N GLU A 100 14.10 -14.01 -35.33
CA GLU A 100 15.15 -14.41 -34.39
C GLU A 100 16.53 -14.44 -35.04
N PHE A 101 16.64 -15.00 -36.25
CA PHE A 101 17.90 -14.95 -37.02
C PHE A 101 18.30 -13.51 -37.37
N ALA A 102 17.33 -12.62 -37.63
CA ALA A 102 17.58 -11.26 -38.04
C ALA A 102 18.28 -10.43 -36.94
N LEU A 103 18.04 -10.74 -35.66
CA LEU A 103 18.67 -10.07 -34.50
C LEU A 103 20.20 -10.09 -34.52
N ALA A 104 20.80 -11.08 -35.20
CA ALA A 104 22.24 -11.15 -35.36
C ALA A 104 22.81 -10.00 -36.22
N THR A 105 21.97 -9.31 -36.99
CA THR A 105 22.41 -8.30 -37.98
C THR A 105 21.57 -7.01 -38.01
N ALA A 106 20.44 -6.98 -37.31
CA ALA A 106 19.52 -5.85 -37.28
C ALA A 106 18.88 -5.69 -35.89
N ASN A 107 18.43 -4.47 -35.59
CA ASN A 107 17.62 -4.20 -34.40
C ASN A 107 16.19 -4.74 -34.59
N PRO A 108 15.44 -4.95 -33.49
CA PRO A 108 14.04 -5.37 -33.53
C PRO A 108 13.18 -4.47 -34.42
N GLU A 109 12.32 -5.10 -35.24
CA GLU A 109 11.25 -4.42 -35.97
C GLU A 109 9.95 -4.63 -35.19
N ASN A 110 9.82 -3.96 -34.05
CA ASN A 110 8.72 -4.17 -33.10
C ASN A 110 7.59 -3.13 -33.19
N GLY A 111 7.57 -2.35 -34.27
CA GLY A 111 6.54 -1.33 -34.53
C GLY A 111 6.87 0.07 -34.01
N ILE A 112 8.00 0.23 -33.32
CA ILE A 112 8.58 1.54 -32.98
C ILE A 112 9.95 1.71 -33.66
N ASP A 113 10.34 2.96 -33.91
CA ASP A 113 11.62 3.27 -34.54
C ASP A 113 12.73 3.33 -33.47
N ALA A 114 13.71 2.45 -33.56
CA ALA A 114 14.94 2.57 -32.78
C ALA A 114 15.82 3.75 -33.29
N PRO A 115 16.53 4.47 -32.40
CA PRO A 115 17.52 5.45 -32.81
C PRO A 115 18.56 4.85 -33.78
N ALA A 116 19.02 5.64 -34.75
CA ALA A 116 19.93 5.17 -35.79
C ALA A 116 21.31 4.72 -35.26
N ASP A 117 21.65 5.13 -34.04
CA ASP A 117 22.87 4.79 -33.32
C ASP A 117 22.65 3.77 -32.19
N ALA A 118 21.43 3.24 -32.02
CA ALA A 118 21.16 2.17 -31.06
C ALA A 118 21.97 0.91 -31.46
N PRO A 119 22.78 0.35 -30.55
CA PRO A 119 23.57 -0.85 -30.80
C PRO A 119 22.66 -2.07 -30.99
N LEU A 120 23.20 -3.10 -31.65
CA LEU A 120 22.48 -4.38 -31.75
C LEU A 120 22.28 -4.98 -30.35
N LEU A 121 21.20 -5.76 -30.15
CA LEU A 121 20.89 -6.37 -28.85
C LEU A 121 22.09 -7.14 -28.25
N HIS A 122 22.82 -7.87 -29.10
CA HIS A 122 24.00 -8.62 -28.67
C HIS A 122 25.24 -7.76 -28.41
N GLU A 123 25.32 -6.57 -29.00
CA GLU A 123 26.36 -5.58 -28.69
C GLU A 123 26.09 -4.92 -27.34
N ASP A 124 24.82 -4.65 -27.00
CA ASP A 124 24.44 -4.23 -25.65
C ASP A 124 24.71 -5.34 -24.62
N GLY A 125 24.34 -6.58 -24.93
CA GLY A 125 24.66 -7.74 -24.08
C GLY A 125 26.17 -7.91 -23.82
N ASP A 126 27.03 -7.51 -24.75
CA ASP A 126 28.48 -7.49 -24.55
C ASP A 126 28.94 -6.44 -23.54
N VAL A 127 28.20 -5.35 -23.41
CA VAL A 127 28.47 -4.27 -22.47
C VAL A 127 27.91 -4.63 -21.10
N GLN A 128 26.65 -5.05 -21.02
CA GLN A 128 25.97 -5.31 -19.76
C GLN A 128 26.38 -6.65 -19.12
N GLN A 129 26.54 -7.70 -19.94
CA GLN A 129 26.80 -9.07 -19.49
C GLN A 129 27.86 -9.82 -20.33
N PRO A 130 29.11 -9.33 -20.38
CA PRO A 130 30.16 -9.87 -21.26
C PRO A 130 30.48 -11.37 -21.06
N THR A 131 30.17 -11.93 -19.89
CA THR A 131 30.45 -13.34 -19.57
C THR A 131 29.36 -14.31 -20.06
N LYS A 132 28.17 -13.82 -20.38
CA LYS A 132 26.99 -14.67 -20.67
C LYS A 132 26.87 -15.09 -22.13
N LYS A 133 27.33 -14.25 -23.06
CA LYS A 133 27.32 -14.56 -24.50
C LYS A 133 27.94 -15.91 -24.86
N ALA A 134 29.09 -16.25 -24.28
CA ALA A 134 29.74 -17.54 -24.55
C ALA A 134 28.95 -18.73 -23.97
N GLN A 135 28.29 -18.52 -22.82
CA GLN A 135 27.44 -19.51 -22.17
C GLN A 135 26.20 -19.79 -23.02
N ARG A 136 25.52 -18.73 -23.49
CA ARG A 136 24.35 -18.82 -24.37
C ARG A 136 24.65 -19.61 -25.65
N VAL A 137 25.70 -19.22 -26.39
CA VAL A 137 26.11 -19.97 -27.61
C VAL A 137 26.39 -21.44 -27.29
N PHE A 138 27.02 -21.72 -26.15
CA PHE A 138 27.26 -23.10 -25.73
C PHE A 138 25.96 -23.85 -25.43
N GLN A 139 25.00 -23.23 -24.72
CA GLN A 139 23.67 -23.79 -24.41
C GLN A 139 22.89 -24.12 -25.67
N ILE A 140 22.83 -23.19 -26.62
CA ILE A 140 22.20 -23.41 -27.94
C ILE A 140 22.81 -24.63 -28.63
N LEU A 141 24.15 -24.75 -28.67
CA LEU A 141 24.79 -25.88 -29.35
C LEU A 141 24.56 -27.22 -28.67
N ILE A 142 24.57 -27.28 -27.33
CA ILE A 142 24.36 -28.54 -26.62
C ILE A 142 22.89 -28.98 -26.60
N SER A 143 21.94 -28.03 -26.67
CA SER A 143 20.50 -28.34 -26.70
C SER A 143 20.10 -29.07 -28.00
N LYS A 144 20.90 -28.94 -29.08
CA LYS A 144 20.67 -29.67 -30.35
C LYS A 144 21.32 -31.07 -30.40
N ASP A 145 21.62 -31.65 -29.25
CA ASP A 145 22.22 -32.97 -29.10
C ASP A 145 23.50 -33.14 -29.96
N SER A 146 23.67 -34.33 -30.54
CA SER A 146 24.75 -34.68 -31.46
C SER A 146 24.78 -33.87 -32.78
N ARG A 147 23.74 -33.09 -33.12
CA ARG A 147 23.75 -32.20 -34.29
C ARG A 147 24.66 -31.00 -34.02
N GLY A 148 24.48 -30.33 -32.88
CA GLY A 148 25.29 -29.19 -32.47
C GLY A 148 26.74 -29.55 -32.12
N LYS A 149 27.03 -30.80 -31.76
CA LYS A 149 28.38 -31.30 -31.44
C LYS A 149 29.44 -30.95 -32.51
N ARG A 150 29.08 -30.93 -33.80
CA ARG A 150 30.02 -30.60 -34.88
C ARG A 150 30.57 -29.18 -34.77
N LEU A 151 29.78 -28.28 -34.22
CA LEU A 151 30.04 -26.84 -34.12
C LEU A 151 30.80 -26.48 -32.84
N LEU A 152 30.95 -27.42 -31.90
CA LEU A 152 31.76 -27.22 -30.70
C LEU A 152 33.23 -27.00 -31.03
N ASP A 153 33.75 -27.56 -32.13
CA ASP A 153 35.12 -27.28 -32.58
C ASP A 153 35.29 -25.80 -32.97
N ASP A 154 34.31 -25.24 -33.69
CA ASP A 154 34.30 -23.83 -34.10
C ASP A 154 34.09 -22.89 -32.90
N PHE A 155 33.18 -23.25 -31.98
CA PHE A 155 32.99 -22.55 -30.71
C PHE A 155 34.28 -22.51 -29.88
N ASN A 156 34.97 -23.65 -29.72
CA ASN A 156 36.22 -23.71 -28.97
C ASN A 156 37.36 -22.93 -29.63
N ALA A 157 37.39 -22.88 -30.97
CA ALA A 157 38.34 -22.05 -31.71
C ALA A 157 38.09 -20.57 -31.43
N TRP A 158 36.83 -20.12 -31.48
CA TRP A 158 36.44 -18.76 -31.12
C TRP A 158 36.81 -18.40 -29.68
N GLN A 159 36.48 -19.27 -28.71
CA GLN A 159 36.86 -19.11 -27.30
C GLN A 159 38.39 -19.07 -27.08
N SER A 160 39.17 -19.65 -28.00
CA SER A 160 40.64 -19.62 -27.97
C SER A 160 41.24 -18.36 -28.61
N GLY A 161 40.41 -17.42 -29.08
CA GLY A 161 40.82 -16.14 -29.65
C GLY A 161 40.86 -16.08 -31.18
N GLU A 162 40.40 -17.12 -31.88
CA GLU A 162 40.16 -17.04 -33.32
C GLU A 162 38.93 -16.16 -33.60
N PRO A 163 38.88 -15.39 -34.70
CA PRO A 163 37.67 -14.68 -35.10
C PRO A 163 36.49 -15.64 -35.29
N PRO A 164 35.26 -15.27 -34.88
CA PRO A 164 34.09 -16.10 -35.14
C PRO A 164 33.90 -16.26 -36.65
N ASN A 165 33.58 -17.48 -37.09
CA ASN A 165 33.15 -17.72 -38.45
C ASN A 165 31.69 -17.25 -38.62
N VAL A 166 31.16 -17.23 -39.85
CA VAL A 166 29.79 -16.77 -40.12
C VAL A 166 28.74 -17.46 -39.24
N PHE A 167 28.91 -18.76 -38.99
CA PHE A 167 27.98 -19.53 -38.17
C PHE A 167 28.00 -19.09 -36.70
N ILE A 168 29.19 -19.01 -36.10
CA ILE A 168 29.35 -18.54 -34.73
C ILE A 168 28.89 -17.08 -34.62
N SER A 169 29.20 -16.22 -35.60
CA SER A 169 28.74 -14.83 -35.62
C SER A 169 27.22 -14.69 -35.55
N LEU A 170 26.47 -15.54 -36.27
CA LEU A 170 25.00 -15.54 -36.18
C LEU A 170 24.53 -15.99 -34.79
N LEU A 171 25.07 -17.09 -34.27
CA LEU A 171 24.72 -17.58 -32.92
C LEU A 171 25.01 -16.59 -31.79
N LEU A 172 25.95 -15.66 -31.97
CA LEU A 172 26.26 -14.67 -30.95
C LEU A 172 25.11 -13.67 -30.73
N GLY A 173 24.31 -13.41 -31.75
CA GLY A 173 23.33 -12.33 -31.72
C GLY A 173 21.89 -12.68 -32.10
N MET A 174 21.59 -13.94 -32.38
CA MET A 174 20.22 -14.43 -32.50
C MET A 174 19.69 -14.97 -31.16
N THR A 175 18.37 -15.06 -31.06
CA THR A 175 17.66 -15.94 -30.13
C THR A 175 17.56 -17.36 -30.72
N ASP A 176 17.27 -18.39 -29.92
CA ASP A 176 17.19 -19.79 -30.35
C ASP A 176 15.76 -20.17 -30.78
N PRO A 177 15.48 -20.40 -32.08
CA PRO A 177 14.12 -20.65 -32.59
C PRO A 177 13.41 -21.92 -32.12
N THR A 178 13.98 -22.61 -31.16
CA THR A 178 13.40 -23.83 -30.60
C THR A 178 13.42 -23.79 -29.08
N ASN A 179 13.65 -22.62 -28.49
CA ASN A 179 13.70 -22.36 -27.08
C ASN A 179 13.13 -20.96 -26.79
N PRO A 180 11.96 -20.86 -26.16
CA PRO A 180 11.23 -19.61 -26.05
C PRO A 180 11.85 -18.57 -25.09
N ASP A 181 12.91 -18.92 -24.36
CA ASP A 181 13.61 -18.11 -23.35
C ASP A 181 15.11 -18.38 -23.51
N THR A 182 15.77 -17.58 -24.34
CA THR A 182 17.13 -17.84 -24.82
C THR A 182 18.20 -17.63 -23.76
N ASP A 183 18.00 -16.69 -22.84
CA ASP A 183 18.95 -16.36 -21.78
C ASP A 183 18.60 -16.94 -20.41
N ASP A 184 17.53 -17.73 -20.33
CA ASP A 184 17.07 -18.51 -19.17
C ASP A 184 16.65 -17.62 -17.98
N ASP A 185 16.02 -16.47 -18.25
CA ASP A 185 15.66 -15.48 -17.22
C ASP A 185 14.19 -15.54 -16.77
N GLY A 186 13.37 -16.31 -17.48
CA GLY A 186 11.95 -16.54 -17.20
C GLY A 186 10.99 -15.72 -18.08
N MET A 187 11.47 -14.73 -18.82
CA MET A 187 10.72 -14.02 -19.86
C MET A 187 10.85 -14.75 -21.20
N TYR A 188 9.88 -14.54 -22.10
CA TYR A 188 9.97 -15.13 -23.43
C TYR A 188 10.61 -14.15 -24.41
N ASP A 189 11.43 -14.67 -25.32
CA ASP A 189 12.18 -13.87 -26.29
C ASP A 189 11.24 -12.95 -27.09
N GLY A 190 10.06 -13.44 -27.44
CA GLY A 190 9.01 -12.65 -28.07
C GLY A 190 8.45 -11.51 -27.23
N PHE A 191 8.23 -11.69 -25.93
CA PHE A 191 7.84 -10.59 -25.06
C PHE A 191 8.90 -9.49 -25.08
N GLU A 192 10.15 -9.86 -24.85
CA GLU A 192 11.27 -8.93 -24.82
C GLU A 192 11.48 -8.23 -26.16
N TYR A 193 11.42 -8.95 -27.27
CA TYR A 193 11.51 -8.38 -28.62
C TYR A 193 10.41 -7.37 -28.91
N TRP A 194 9.15 -7.71 -28.59
CA TRP A 194 8.02 -6.85 -28.94
C TRP A 194 7.94 -5.59 -28.08
N PHE A 195 8.40 -5.68 -26.84
CA PHE A 195 8.32 -4.59 -25.87
C PHE A 195 9.64 -3.87 -25.59
N THR A 196 10.76 -4.28 -26.20
CA THR A 196 12.01 -3.54 -25.99
C THR A 196 12.00 -2.14 -26.60
N SER A 197 12.65 -1.20 -25.92
CA SER A 197 12.99 0.13 -26.44
C SER A 197 14.40 0.53 -25.98
N TRP A 198 15.06 1.39 -26.75
CA TRP A 198 16.40 1.87 -26.41
C TRP A 198 16.32 3.08 -25.47
N ASP A 199 16.83 2.92 -24.25
CA ASP A 199 16.94 4.01 -23.29
C ASP A 199 18.23 4.81 -23.53
N LEU A 200 18.07 6.07 -23.91
CA LEU A 200 19.19 7.00 -24.15
C LEU A 200 19.91 7.45 -22.87
N ASN A 201 19.21 7.47 -21.72
CA ASN A 201 19.76 7.89 -20.44
C ASN A 201 20.60 6.77 -19.83
N GLU A 202 20.05 5.55 -19.80
CA GLU A 202 20.71 4.37 -19.26
C GLU A 202 21.67 3.71 -20.27
N ASN A 203 21.60 4.11 -21.55
CA ASN A 203 22.44 3.62 -22.65
C ASN A 203 22.39 2.08 -22.73
N ARG A 204 21.17 1.54 -22.76
CA ARG A 204 20.86 0.11 -22.82
C ARG A 204 19.48 -0.13 -23.44
N TRP A 205 19.22 -1.36 -23.85
CA TRP A 205 17.85 -1.79 -24.15
C TRP A 205 17.10 -2.08 -22.84
N GLY A 206 15.81 -1.69 -22.79
CA GLY A 206 14.93 -1.93 -21.64
C GLY A 206 14.55 -3.40 -21.45
N LEU A 207 14.38 -4.13 -22.57
CA LEU A 207 14.27 -5.59 -22.59
C LEU A 207 15.22 -6.16 -23.65
N ASN A 208 15.80 -7.33 -23.44
CA ASN A 208 16.78 -7.89 -24.34
C ASN A 208 16.91 -9.40 -24.09
N PRO A 209 16.45 -10.26 -25.03
CA PRO A 209 16.39 -11.74 -24.91
C PRO A 209 17.77 -12.43 -24.91
N LEU A 210 18.82 -11.65 -24.65
CA LEU A 210 20.21 -12.03 -24.60
C LEU A 210 20.88 -11.54 -23.29
N ILE A 211 20.12 -10.97 -22.34
CA ILE A 211 20.57 -10.37 -21.07
C ILE A 211 19.66 -10.76 -19.88
N GLU A 212 20.04 -11.80 -19.13
CA GLU A 212 19.26 -12.33 -17.99
C GLU A 212 19.00 -11.41 -16.77
N THR A 213 19.47 -10.15 -16.78
CA THR A 213 19.36 -9.24 -15.61
C THR A 213 18.37 -8.11 -15.82
N ASP A 214 17.89 -7.91 -17.04
CA ASP A 214 16.89 -6.90 -17.34
C ASP A 214 15.49 -7.24 -16.78
N VAL A 215 15.26 -8.48 -16.32
CA VAL A 215 14.12 -8.88 -15.47
C VAL A 215 13.82 -7.93 -14.29
N ASN A 216 14.86 -7.26 -13.77
CA ASN A 216 14.76 -6.36 -12.61
C ASN A 216 14.64 -4.88 -12.99
N LEU A 217 14.62 -4.57 -14.30
CA LEU A 217 14.36 -3.21 -14.74
C LEU A 217 12.88 -2.92 -14.68
N ASP A 218 12.62 -1.65 -14.44
CA ASP A 218 11.33 -1.01 -14.53
C ASP A 218 11.45 -0.07 -15.73
N SER A 219 10.94 -0.53 -16.89
CA SER A 219 11.28 0.05 -18.19
C SER A 219 10.47 1.31 -18.50
N ASP A 220 9.28 1.46 -17.91
CA ASP A 220 8.43 2.64 -17.99
C ASP A 220 8.41 3.48 -16.71
N GLY A 221 9.00 2.97 -15.62
CA GLY A 221 9.35 3.72 -14.42
C GLY A 221 8.16 3.92 -13.49
N ASP A 222 7.26 2.95 -13.42
CA ASP A 222 5.96 3.08 -12.78
C ASP A 222 5.84 2.36 -11.43
N SER A 223 6.92 1.72 -10.95
CA SER A 223 6.95 1.07 -9.63
C SER A 223 6.47 2.02 -8.54
N TYR A 224 5.71 1.48 -7.58
CA TYR A 224 5.09 2.25 -6.52
C TYR A 224 5.62 1.82 -5.14
N ASP A 225 5.81 2.77 -4.22
CA ASP A 225 6.25 2.51 -2.84
C ASP A 225 5.03 2.11 -2.01
N CYS A 226 4.67 0.82 -2.02
CA CYS A 226 3.43 0.34 -1.43
C CYS A 226 3.38 0.57 0.10
N ASN A 227 4.53 0.51 0.78
CA ASN A 227 4.61 0.66 2.23
C ASN A 227 4.95 2.08 2.71
N ARG A 228 5.38 2.95 1.78
CA ARG A 228 5.64 4.38 1.98
C ARG A 228 6.78 4.69 2.94
N ASP A 229 7.76 3.81 3.02
CA ASP A 229 8.98 4.06 3.78
C ASP A 229 9.97 5.00 3.04
N GLY A 230 9.60 5.45 1.83
CA GLY A 230 10.37 6.33 0.98
C GLY A 230 11.33 5.61 0.05
N THR A 231 11.28 4.27 0.00
CA THR A 231 12.15 3.44 -0.85
C THR A 231 11.40 2.30 -1.51
N ILE A 232 11.55 2.17 -2.83
CA ILE A 232 10.97 1.06 -3.59
C ILE A 232 11.85 -0.19 -3.44
N ASP A 233 11.36 -1.14 -2.64
CA ASP A 233 11.98 -2.44 -2.43
C ASP A 233 11.71 -3.43 -3.57
N ILE A 234 12.44 -4.55 -3.59
CA ILE A 234 12.32 -5.53 -4.69
C ILE A 234 10.93 -6.19 -4.80
N ASP A 235 10.19 -6.22 -3.71
CA ASP A 235 8.83 -6.77 -3.68
C ASP A 235 7.77 -5.75 -4.14
N GLU A 236 8.14 -4.47 -4.22
CA GLU A 236 7.30 -3.33 -4.64
C GLU A 236 7.56 -2.91 -6.09
N ARG A 237 8.68 -3.38 -6.67
CA ARG A 237 8.99 -3.14 -8.08
C ARG A 237 8.02 -3.86 -8.98
N TYR A 238 7.37 -3.11 -9.85
CA TYR A 238 6.68 -3.65 -11.00
C TYR A 238 7.65 -3.76 -12.17
N SER A 239 8.60 -4.69 -12.03
CA SER A 239 9.65 -4.88 -13.04
C SER A 239 9.15 -5.64 -14.26
N ASN A 240 9.93 -5.62 -15.35
CA ASN A 240 9.66 -6.38 -16.58
C ASN A 240 9.23 -7.84 -16.32
N LEU A 241 9.87 -8.52 -15.36
CA LEU A 241 9.49 -9.89 -14.98
C LEU A 241 8.15 -9.95 -14.25
N ARG A 242 7.80 -8.98 -13.40
CA ARG A 242 6.50 -8.94 -12.72
C ARG A 242 5.36 -8.73 -13.71
N GLU A 243 5.58 -7.86 -14.66
CA GLU A 243 4.67 -7.63 -15.79
C GLU A 243 4.46 -8.90 -16.60
N TRP A 244 5.55 -9.60 -16.94
CA TRP A 244 5.48 -10.90 -17.62
C TRP A 244 4.79 -11.98 -16.78
N GLU A 245 5.11 -12.11 -15.50
CA GLU A 245 4.51 -13.10 -14.59
C GLU A 245 3.01 -12.85 -14.39
N SER A 246 2.55 -11.59 -14.51
CA SER A 246 1.17 -11.18 -14.27
C SER A 246 0.17 -11.86 -15.22
N ARG A 247 0.60 -12.14 -16.46
CA ARG A 247 -0.17 -12.92 -17.46
C ARG A 247 -0.52 -14.33 -17.01
N THR A 248 0.21 -14.84 -16.01
CA THR A 248 0.02 -16.19 -15.49
C THR A 248 -0.56 -16.15 -14.10
N TRP A 249 -0.17 -15.19 -13.26
CA TRP A 249 -0.47 -15.25 -11.81
C TRP A 249 -1.31 -14.09 -11.30
N GLY A 250 -1.55 -13.04 -12.10
CA GLY A 250 -1.93 -11.72 -11.57
C GLY A 250 -0.80 -11.21 -10.68
N LYS A 251 -1.10 -10.81 -9.45
CA LYS A 251 -0.03 -10.49 -8.50
C LYS A 251 0.68 -11.74 -8.00
N TYR A 252 1.96 -11.91 -8.36
CA TYR A 252 2.72 -13.10 -7.97
C TYR A 252 2.76 -13.28 -6.45
N LEU A 253 3.05 -12.23 -5.68
CA LEU A 253 3.17 -12.32 -4.21
C LEU A 253 1.82 -12.65 -3.53
N ASN A 254 0.70 -12.16 -4.07
CA ASN A 254 -0.63 -12.36 -3.48
C ASN A 254 -1.46 -13.43 -4.20
N ARG A 255 -0.88 -14.25 -5.09
CA ARG A 255 -1.57 -15.34 -5.81
C ARG A 255 -2.29 -16.36 -4.92
N SER A 256 -1.95 -16.40 -3.63
CA SER A 256 -2.64 -17.23 -2.64
C SER A 256 -3.97 -16.67 -2.13
N SER A 257 -4.28 -15.39 -2.41
CA SER A 257 -5.60 -14.79 -2.14
C SER A 257 -6.69 -15.44 -2.99
N VAL A 258 -6.35 -15.81 -4.23
CA VAL A 258 -7.23 -16.61 -5.11
C VAL A 258 -7.58 -17.94 -4.43
N PRO A 259 -8.86 -18.25 -4.20
CA PRO A 259 -9.25 -19.51 -3.58
C PRO A 259 -8.79 -20.71 -4.41
N ALA A 260 -8.20 -21.71 -3.75
CA ALA A 260 -7.67 -22.91 -4.43
C ALA A 260 -8.72 -23.69 -5.27
N SER A 261 -10.01 -23.48 -5.03
CA SER A 261 -11.10 -24.04 -5.84
C SER A 261 -11.31 -23.34 -7.18
N VAL A 262 -10.91 -22.06 -7.30
CA VAL A 262 -10.94 -21.27 -8.54
C VAL A 262 -9.72 -21.63 -9.39
N GLY A 263 -8.55 -21.74 -8.75
CA GLY A 263 -7.31 -22.13 -9.41
C GLY A 263 -6.37 -20.94 -9.51
N ILE A 264 -5.92 -20.65 -10.72
CA ILE A 264 -5.10 -19.48 -11.04
C ILE A 264 -6.00 -18.51 -11.78
N VAL A 265 -5.95 -17.23 -11.41
CA VAL A 265 -6.66 -16.15 -12.09
C VAL A 265 -5.61 -15.11 -12.44
N ASP A 266 -5.28 -15.01 -13.73
CA ASP A 266 -4.40 -13.96 -14.24
C ASP A 266 -5.17 -12.66 -14.51
N PHE A 267 -4.44 -11.55 -14.61
CA PHE A 267 -5.01 -10.22 -14.84
C PHE A 267 -5.81 -10.13 -16.14
N GLY A 268 -5.37 -10.82 -17.20
CA GLY A 268 -6.08 -10.82 -18.48
C GLY A 268 -7.41 -11.57 -18.44
N GLU A 269 -7.46 -12.74 -17.80
CA GLU A 269 -8.71 -13.49 -17.57
C GLU A 269 -9.68 -12.69 -16.70
N ASP A 270 -9.17 -12.07 -15.63
CA ASP A 270 -9.95 -11.24 -14.74
C ASP A 270 -10.56 -10.02 -15.44
N ALA A 271 -9.75 -9.25 -16.17
CA ALA A 271 -10.22 -8.10 -16.94
C ALA A 271 -11.24 -8.49 -18.02
N MET A 272 -11.05 -9.63 -18.69
CA MET A 272 -12.06 -10.16 -19.62
C MET A 272 -13.38 -10.51 -18.90
N ASN A 273 -13.33 -11.03 -17.68
CA ASN A 273 -14.52 -11.31 -16.89
C ASN A 273 -15.22 -10.01 -16.48
N ALA A 274 -14.49 -9.00 -16.00
CA ALA A 274 -15.04 -7.68 -15.68
C ALA A 274 -15.77 -7.06 -16.89
N TYR A 275 -15.15 -7.07 -18.08
CA TYR A 275 -15.81 -6.65 -19.32
C TYR A 275 -17.11 -7.41 -19.61
N MET A 276 -17.13 -8.72 -19.39
CA MET A 276 -18.32 -9.54 -19.61
C MET A 276 -19.44 -9.19 -18.63
N GLU A 277 -19.10 -8.90 -17.38
CA GLU A 277 -20.02 -8.59 -16.30
C GLU A 277 -20.61 -7.17 -16.44
N GLU A 278 -19.75 -6.18 -16.66
CA GLU A 278 -20.12 -4.76 -16.74
C GLU A 278 -20.90 -4.42 -18.02
N THR A 279 -20.50 -5.00 -19.15
CA THR A 279 -21.04 -4.61 -20.46
C THR A 279 -21.91 -5.68 -21.11
N GLY A 280 -21.96 -6.89 -20.56
CA GLY A 280 -22.66 -8.04 -21.14
C GLY A 280 -22.01 -8.57 -22.42
N MET A 281 -20.73 -8.30 -22.63
CA MET A 281 -19.95 -8.80 -23.77
C MET A 281 -19.81 -10.34 -23.74
N SER A 282 -19.57 -10.93 -24.90
CA SER A 282 -19.07 -12.31 -24.97
C SER A 282 -17.56 -12.34 -24.78
N ILE A 283 -17.00 -13.48 -24.37
CA ILE A 283 -15.53 -13.66 -24.19
C ILE A 283 -14.69 -13.23 -25.41
N LEU A 284 -15.21 -13.41 -26.64
CA LEU A 284 -14.51 -12.98 -27.85
C LEU A 284 -14.52 -11.45 -28.01
N GLN A 285 -15.55 -10.78 -27.51
CA GLN A 285 -15.63 -9.31 -27.51
C GLN A 285 -14.79 -8.73 -26.37
N ALA A 286 -14.82 -9.33 -25.18
CA ALA A 286 -13.98 -8.92 -24.06
C ALA A 286 -12.48 -9.04 -24.40
N ARG A 287 -12.07 -10.15 -25.04
CA ARG A 287 -10.69 -10.26 -25.55
C ARG A 287 -10.35 -9.19 -26.59
N GLN A 288 -11.30 -8.81 -27.43
CA GLN A 288 -11.08 -7.72 -28.38
C GLN A 288 -10.99 -6.36 -27.68
N ALA A 289 -11.71 -6.18 -26.57
CA ALA A 289 -11.62 -4.97 -25.75
C ALA A 289 -10.20 -4.80 -25.19
N LEU A 290 -9.59 -5.84 -24.59
CA LEU A 290 -8.19 -5.75 -24.14
C LEU A 290 -7.21 -5.34 -25.25
N ILE A 291 -7.43 -5.81 -26.48
CA ILE A 291 -6.61 -5.40 -27.64
C ILE A 291 -6.87 -3.94 -28.02
N ASP A 292 -8.11 -3.48 -27.86
CA ASP A 292 -8.49 -2.11 -28.16
C ASP A 292 -7.96 -1.15 -27.09
N ASP A 293 -7.93 -1.55 -25.81
CA ASP A 293 -7.32 -0.82 -24.68
C ASP A 293 -5.81 -0.70 -24.87
N PHE A 294 -5.13 -1.81 -25.17
CA PHE A 294 -3.72 -1.79 -25.52
C PHE A 294 -3.39 -0.77 -26.63
N LYS A 295 -4.26 -0.65 -27.64
CA LYS A 295 -4.10 0.32 -28.73
C LYS A 295 -4.47 1.74 -28.33
N ALA A 296 -5.31 1.93 -27.33
CA ALA A 296 -5.82 3.23 -26.90
C ALA A 296 -4.69 4.13 -26.37
N LYS A 297 -3.66 3.52 -25.75
CA LYS A 297 -2.44 4.16 -25.25
C LYS A 297 -1.77 5.11 -26.24
N GLY A 298 -1.70 4.73 -27.52
CA GLY A 298 -1.19 5.64 -28.54
C GLY A 298 -0.77 5.03 -29.87
N PRO A 299 -0.19 5.87 -30.77
CA PRO A 299 0.24 5.43 -32.09
C PRO A 299 1.28 4.32 -32.07
N ASP A 300 2.17 4.32 -31.08
CA ASP A 300 3.24 3.34 -30.94
C ASP A 300 2.67 1.97 -30.58
N SER A 301 1.74 1.89 -29.63
CA SER A 301 1.01 0.65 -29.30
C SER A 301 0.17 0.14 -30.47
N VAL A 302 -0.44 1.03 -31.27
CA VAL A 302 -1.12 0.66 -32.53
C VAL A 302 -0.14 0.05 -33.54
N ASN A 303 1.02 0.67 -33.75
CA ASN A 303 2.03 0.18 -34.68
C ASN A 303 2.61 -1.15 -34.22
N ARG A 304 2.94 -1.29 -32.93
CA ARG A 304 3.40 -2.52 -32.30
C ARG A 304 2.39 -3.65 -32.49
N MET A 305 1.13 -3.42 -32.13
CA MET A 305 0.06 -4.41 -32.28
C MET A 305 -0.17 -4.83 -33.74
N ASN A 306 -0.05 -3.92 -34.71
CA ASN A 306 -0.12 -4.26 -36.14
C ASN A 306 1.09 -5.10 -36.58
N THR A 307 2.28 -4.80 -36.03
CA THR A 307 3.54 -5.46 -36.40
C THR A 307 3.62 -6.87 -35.81
N ILE A 308 3.25 -7.05 -34.54
CA ILE A 308 3.12 -8.36 -33.86
C ILE A 308 2.27 -9.33 -34.69
N ASN A 309 1.18 -8.81 -35.28
CA ASN A 309 0.20 -9.61 -36.00
C ASN A 309 0.46 -9.70 -37.52
N SER A 310 1.62 -9.23 -38.00
CA SER A 310 1.92 -9.12 -39.44
C SER A 310 2.10 -10.47 -40.15
N PHE A 311 2.83 -11.41 -39.53
CA PHE A 311 3.00 -12.78 -40.03
C PHE A 311 1.83 -13.70 -39.66
N ASN A 312 1.26 -13.50 -38.46
CA ASN A 312 0.10 -14.24 -37.97
C ASN A 312 -0.89 -13.28 -37.30
N ALA A 313 -2.08 -13.12 -37.88
CA ALA A 313 -3.08 -12.18 -37.40
C ALA A 313 -3.60 -12.45 -35.97
N ASN A 314 -3.27 -13.60 -35.38
CA ASN A 314 -3.67 -13.99 -34.03
C ASN A 314 -2.45 -14.21 -33.11
N ASN A 315 -1.30 -13.61 -33.43
CA ASN A 315 -0.06 -13.80 -32.67
C ASN A 315 -0.22 -13.27 -31.25
N PHE A 316 -0.61 -12.00 -31.10
CA PHE A 316 -0.81 -11.36 -29.79
C PHE A 316 -1.74 -12.17 -28.87
N ASN A 317 -2.90 -12.57 -29.40
CA ASN A 317 -3.89 -13.38 -28.68
C ASN A 317 -3.39 -14.76 -28.23
N ARG A 318 -2.35 -15.30 -28.87
CA ARG A 318 -1.79 -16.62 -28.52
C ARG A 318 -0.67 -16.52 -27.51
N THR A 319 0.11 -15.44 -27.55
CA THR A 319 1.40 -15.38 -26.85
C THR A 319 1.47 -14.27 -25.79
N LEU A 320 0.80 -13.13 -26.02
CA LEU A 320 0.98 -11.90 -25.23
C LEU A 320 -0.31 -11.37 -24.57
N VAL A 321 -1.47 -11.98 -24.79
CA VAL A 321 -2.71 -11.54 -24.13
C VAL A 321 -2.58 -11.68 -22.60
N GLY A 322 -3.02 -10.66 -21.86
CA GLY A 322 -2.94 -10.63 -20.40
C GLY A 322 -1.62 -10.12 -19.82
N VAL A 323 -0.72 -9.60 -20.66
CA VAL A 323 0.52 -8.95 -20.25
C VAL A 323 0.28 -7.43 -20.13
N SER A 324 0.70 -6.82 -19.03
CA SER A 324 0.88 -5.37 -18.92
C SER A 324 2.00 -4.90 -19.86
N ASP A 325 1.92 -3.67 -20.34
CA ASP A 325 2.86 -3.13 -21.32
C ASP A 325 4.05 -2.47 -20.61
N PRO A 326 5.24 -3.10 -20.56
CA PRO A 326 6.44 -2.59 -19.86
C PRO A 326 7.04 -1.33 -20.50
N THR A 327 6.33 -0.73 -21.45
CA THR A 327 6.71 0.52 -22.11
C THR A 327 5.70 1.62 -21.87
N HIS A 328 4.70 1.38 -21.02
CA HIS A 328 3.66 2.34 -20.74
C HIS A 328 3.11 2.16 -19.32
N PRO A 329 3.22 3.19 -18.46
CA PRO A 329 2.97 3.07 -17.01
C PRO A 329 1.49 2.92 -16.61
N ASP A 330 0.59 2.67 -17.56
CA ASP A 330 -0.89 2.62 -17.39
C ASP A 330 -1.45 1.85 -18.59
N SER A 331 -1.65 0.55 -18.40
CA SER A 331 -1.79 -0.43 -19.46
C SER A 331 -3.18 -0.45 -20.08
N ASP A 332 -4.21 -0.09 -19.32
CA ASP A 332 -5.60 -0.01 -19.74
C ASP A 332 -6.14 1.43 -19.91
N SER A 333 -5.34 2.44 -19.52
CA SER A 333 -5.61 3.87 -19.69
C SER A 333 -6.77 4.39 -18.84
N ASP A 334 -6.99 3.84 -17.64
CA ASP A 334 -7.97 4.34 -16.70
C ASP A 334 -7.48 5.55 -15.86
N GLY A 335 -6.17 5.78 -15.85
CA GLY A 335 -5.50 6.90 -15.18
C GLY A 335 -4.75 6.54 -13.89
N ILE A 336 -4.81 5.29 -13.44
CA ILE A 336 -4.01 4.75 -12.33
C ILE A 336 -2.77 4.04 -12.90
N PRO A 337 -1.57 4.19 -12.31
CA PRO A 337 -0.39 3.48 -12.81
C PRO A 337 -0.39 1.98 -12.50
N ASP A 338 0.12 1.15 -13.42
CA ASP A 338 0.13 -0.31 -13.26
C ASP A 338 0.88 -0.75 -12.00
N GLY A 339 1.98 -0.06 -11.66
CA GLY A 339 2.74 -0.32 -10.44
C GLY A 339 1.94 -0.08 -9.15
N TRP A 340 1.03 0.91 -9.11
CA TRP A 340 0.12 1.12 -7.98
C TRP A 340 -0.90 -0.01 -7.90
N GLU A 341 -1.49 -0.37 -9.03
CA GLU A 341 -2.49 -1.44 -9.08
C GLU A 341 -1.87 -2.79 -8.70
N TYR A 342 -0.67 -3.10 -9.20
CA TYR A 342 0.07 -4.27 -8.77
C TYR A 342 0.45 -4.22 -7.28
N CYS A 343 0.78 -3.05 -6.73
CA CYS A 343 1.04 -2.86 -5.31
C CYS A 343 -0.13 -3.30 -4.44
N TYR A 344 -1.37 -3.05 -4.84
CA TYR A 344 -2.54 -3.35 -4.02
C TYR A 344 -3.48 -4.43 -4.58
N ALA A 345 -3.09 -5.10 -5.67
CA ALA A 345 -3.84 -6.22 -6.22
C ALA A 345 -4.05 -7.35 -5.20
N LEU A 346 -5.28 -7.45 -4.70
CA LEU A 346 -5.77 -8.49 -3.80
C LEU A 346 -7.04 -9.11 -4.38
N TYR A 347 -7.06 -10.44 -4.55
CA TYR A 347 -8.20 -11.12 -5.15
C TYR A 347 -9.26 -11.49 -4.12
N GLY A 348 -10.53 -11.22 -4.43
CA GLY A 348 -11.67 -11.74 -3.67
C GLY A 348 -11.89 -11.09 -2.32
N MET A 349 -11.80 -9.76 -2.27
CA MET A 349 -12.15 -8.97 -1.08
C MET A 349 -13.66 -8.99 -0.81
N ASP A 350 -14.09 -8.51 0.37
CA ASP A 350 -15.47 -8.68 0.83
C ASP A 350 -16.49 -7.81 0.07
N ASN A 351 -16.05 -6.72 -0.57
CA ASN A 351 -16.94 -5.86 -1.36
C ASN A 351 -17.51 -6.62 -2.58
N PRO A 352 -18.80 -6.46 -2.91
CA PRO A 352 -19.39 -7.07 -4.10
C PRO A 352 -18.66 -6.78 -5.43
N THR A 353 -18.01 -5.64 -5.60
CA THR A 353 -17.27 -5.30 -6.83
C THR A 353 -15.97 -6.11 -6.98
N THR A 354 -15.37 -6.52 -5.87
CA THR A 354 -14.06 -7.20 -5.83
C THR A 354 -14.15 -8.68 -5.42
N ALA A 355 -15.33 -9.17 -5.01
CA ALA A 355 -15.53 -10.52 -4.48
C ALA A 355 -15.07 -11.67 -5.40
N ASN A 356 -15.04 -11.46 -6.72
CA ASN A 356 -14.50 -12.43 -7.68
C ASN A 356 -13.50 -11.80 -8.65
N HIS A 357 -12.90 -10.67 -8.27
CA HIS A 357 -11.95 -9.91 -9.06
C HIS A 357 -10.69 -9.60 -8.27
N TRP A 358 -9.63 -9.20 -8.97
CA TRP A 358 -8.54 -8.47 -8.33
C TRP A 358 -9.05 -7.06 -7.99
N ALA A 359 -8.79 -6.58 -6.77
CA ALA A 359 -9.26 -5.26 -6.34
C ALA A 359 -8.66 -4.11 -7.15
N ALA A 360 -7.43 -4.29 -7.63
CA ALA A 360 -6.77 -3.46 -8.62
C ALA A 360 -6.04 -4.38 -9.62
N ASN A 361 -6.04 -4.04 -10.90
CA ASN A 361 -5.59 -4.88 -12.00
C ASN A 361 -5.22 -4.01 -13.22
N PRO A 362 -3.92 -3.95 -13.58
CA PRO A 362 -3.38 -3.16 -14.71
C PRO A 362 -4.02 -3.31 -16.09
N LEU A 363 -4.95 -4.25 -16.26
CA LEU A 363 -5.61 -4.53 -17.54
C LEU A 363 -7.13 -4.35 -17.46
N ASN A 364 -7.67 -3.95 -16.31
CA ASN A 364 -9.09 -3.84 -16.05
C ASN A 364 -9.53 -2.39 -15.79
N PRO A 365 -9.95 -1.64 -16.83
CA PRO A 365 -10.23 -0.21 -16.70
C PRO A 365 -11.52 0.13 -15.93
N TRP A 366 -12.13 -0.86 -15.28
CA TRP A 366 -13.34 -0.73 -14.46
C TRP A 366 -13.04 -0.73 -12.97
N ASP A 367 -11.87 -1.21 -12.55
CA ASP A 367 -11.53 -1.22 -11.12
C ASP A 367 -11.14 0.15 -10.57
N VAL A 368 -10.88 1.14 -11.43
CA VAL A 368 -10.88 2.58 -11.07
C VAL A 368 -12.08 2.99 -10.20
N ASP A 369 -13.23 2.33 -10.37
CA ASP A 369 -14.49 2.54 -9.67
C ASP A 369 -14.76 1.50 -8.56
N TYR A 370 -13.86 0.55 -8.29
CA TYR A 370 -13.98 -0.43 -7.22
C TYR A 370 -13.60 0.18 -5.88
N ASP A 371 -14.22 -0.31 -4.81
CA ASP A 371 -13.94 0.06 -3.41
C ASP A 371 -13.77 -1.28 -2.66
N GLY A 372 -12.53 -1.76 -2.60
CA GLY A 372 -12.22 -3.14 -2.21
C GLY A 372 -12.51 -3.44 -0.75
N ASP A 373 -12.17 -2.51 0.12
CA ASP A 373 -12.23 -2.61 1.58
C ASP A 373 -13.51 -2.00 2.19
N SER A 374 -14.35 -1.36 1.38
CA SER A 374 -15.66 -0.81 1.76
C SER A 374 -15.59 0.30 2.80
N ASP A 375 -14.58 1.14 2.70
CA ASP A 375 -14.23 2.19 3.65
C ASP A 375 -14.93 3.54 3.38
N GLY A 376 -15.63 3.65 2.24
CA GLY A 376 -16.48 4.78 1.89
C GLY A 376 -17.66 5.05 2.83
N TRP A 377 -18.50 6.03 2.47
CA TRP A 377 -19.64 6.45 3.29
C TRP A 377 -20.98 5.84 2.82
N TYR A 378 -21.31 4.67 3.37
CA TYR A 378 -22.44 3.82 2.95
C TYR A 378 -23.75 3.99 3.74
N ASP A 379 -23.74 4.60 4.93
CA ASP A 379 -24.89 4.68 5.84
C ASP A 379 -25.55 6.07 5.89
N ARG A 380 -25.42 6.82 4.79
CA ARG A 380 -25.84 8.22 4.68
C ARG A 380 -27.33 8.46 4.93
N THR A 381 -27.64 9.42 5.77
CA THR A 381 -28.99 9.89 6.07
C THR A 381 -29.36 11.17 5.30
N ALA A 382 -30.61 11.62 5.45
CA ALA A 382 -31.08 12.85 4.80
C ALA A 382 -30.62 14.14 5.49
N PHE A 383 -30.02 14.03 6.69
CA PHE A 383 -29.54 15.17 7.47
C PHE A 383 -28.04 15.40 7.30
N ASP A 384 -27.33 14.35 6.91
CA ASP A 384 -25.88 14.31 6.71
C ASP A 384 -25.41 15.41 5.74
N LEU A 385 -24.44 16.18 6.21
CA LEU A 385 -23.76 17.24 5.48
C LEU A 385 -22.35 16.79 5.11
N PRO A 386 -22.06 16.51 3.82
CA PRO A 386 -20.72 16.20 3.38
C PRO A 386 -19.73 17.33 3.66
N ALA A 387 -18.50 16.96 4.01
CA ALA A 387 -17.40 17.88 4.18
C ALA A 387 -17.05 18.60 2.87
N ALA A 388 -16.34 19.74 3.00
CA ALA A 388 -15.76 20.38 1.83
C ALA A 388 -14.75 19.43 1.19
N GLN A 389 -14.81 19.28 -0.14
CA GLN A 389 -13.88 18.42 -0.89
C GLN A 389 -12.67 19.23 -1.35
N GLY A 390 -11.49 18.63 -1.34
CA GLY A 390 -10.22 19.30 -1.60
C GLY A 390 -9.04 18.44 -1.17
N ASN A 391 -7.86 19.05 -1.13
CA ASN A 391 -6.62 18.33 -0.87
C ASN A 391 -5.91 18.98 0.31
N TRP A 392 -5.35 18.14 1.18
CA TRP A 392 -4.46 18.54 2.25
C TRP A 392 -3.02 18.60 1.73
N ASN A 393 -2.29 19.64 2.10
CA ASN A 393 -0.86 19.73 1.84
C ASN A 393 -0.19 20.50 2.98
N GLU A 394 0.80 19.89 3.63
CA GLU A 394 1.46 20.45 4.82
C GLU A 394 0.43 20.92 5.87
N ARG A 395 -0.60 20.11 6.17
CA ARG A 395 -1.71 20.42 7.10
C ARG A 395 -2.52 21.68 6.75
N VAL A 396 -2.56 22.03 5.46
CA VAL A 396 -3.37 23.14 4.93
C VAL A 396 -4.35 22.65 3.88
N PHE A 397 -5.64 22.78 4.16
CA PHE A 397 -6.69 22.38 3.24
C PHE A 397 -6.90 23.37 2.08
N THR A 398 -6.90 22.86 0.85
CA THR A 398 -7.24 23.61 -0.36
C THR A 398 -8.52 23.04 -1.00
N PRO A 399 -9.65 23.77 -0.95
CA PRO A 399 -10.90 23.28 -1.54
C PRO A 399 -10.82 23.13 -3.06
N SER A 400 -11.28 21.99 -3.60
CA SER A 400 -11.36 21.74 -5.04
C SER A 400 -12.54 22.46 -5.71
N GLY A 401 -13.56 22.83 -4.91
CA GLY A 401 -14.82 23.40 -5.37
C GLY A 401 -15.82 22.36 -5.87
N GLN A 402 -15.49 21.07 -5.80
CA GLN A 402 -16.46 19.99 -5.96
C GLN A 402 -17.44 19.99 -4.78
N ILE A 403 -18.69 19.59 -5.05
CA ILE A 403 -19.76 19.60 -4.06
C ILE A 403 -20.48 18.26 -4.10
N VAL A 404 -20.28 17.46 -3.06
CA VAL A 404 -21.10 16.27 -2.78
C VAL A 404 -22.46 16.74 -2.28
N GLN A 405 -23.54 16.25 -2.89
CA GLN A 405 -24.89 16.69 -2.52
C GLN A 405 -25.33 16.02 -1.21
N PRO A 406 -25.91 16.77 -0.26
CA PRO A 406 -26.56 16.19 0.92
C PRO A 406 -27.70 15.24 0.52
N GLY A 407 -27.84 14.14 1.25
CA GLY A 407 -28.92 13.18 1.05
C GLY A 407 -28.50 11.72 1.17
N ILE A 408 -29.50 10.84 1.08
CA ILE A 408 -29.33 9.39 1.15
C ILE A 408 -28.64 8.88 -0.12
N GLY A 409 -27.68 7.97 0.06
CA GLY A 409 -27.05 7.21 -1.01
C GLY A 409 -25.58 6.99 -0.70
N ASP A 410 -25.05 5.87 -1.17
CA ASP A 410 -23.71 5.42 -0.85
C ASP A 410 -22.67 6.26 -1.61
N LEU A 411 -21.54 6.52 -0.95
CA LEU A 411 -20.36 7.11 -1.56
C LEU A 411 -19.21 6.11 -1.41
N PRO A 412 -18.98 5.23 -2.40
CA PRO A 412 -17.79 4.39 -2.39
C PRO A 412 -16.55 5.29 -2.49
N PHE A 413 -15.50 4.90 -1.80
CA PHE A 413 -14.18 5.51 -1.93
C PHE A 413 -13.39 4.61 -2.87
N THR A 414 -13.31 5.01 -4.13
CA THR A 414 -12.87 4.10 -5.19
C THR A 414 -11.36 4.10 -5.33
N ASN A 415 -10.77 3.11 -6.00
CA ASN A 415 -9.33 3.05 -6.29
C ASN A 415 -8.78 4.39 -6.82
N TRP A 416 -9.53 5.10 -7.68
CA TRP A 416 -9.14 6.45 -8.14
C TRP A 416 -9.02 7.46 -7.00
N MET A 417 -10.00 7.49 -6.10
CA MET A 417 -10.01 8.39 -4.96
C MET A 417 -8.90 8.04 -3.98
N GLU A 418 -8.61 6.75 -3.82
CA GLU A 418 -7.52 6.29 -2.99
C GLU A 418 -6.17 6.67 -3.59
N TYR A 419 -5.99 6.49 -4.90
CA TYR A 419 -4.82 6.97 -5.60
C TYR A 419 -4.64 8.49 -5.46
N ASP A 420 -5.71 9.29 -5.58
CA ASP A 420 -5.65 10.77 -5.49
C ASP A 420 -5.42 11.29 -4.06
N ASN A 421 -5.84 10.53 -3.04
CA ASN A 421 -5.61 10.88 -1.62
C ASN A 421 -4.36 10.21 -1.03
N ASP A 422 -3.62 9.46 -1.86
CA ASP A 422 -2.58 8.56 -1.40
C ASP A 422 -3.13 7.69 -0.25
N THR A 423 -4.11 6.82 -0.45
CA THR A 423 -4.58 5.82 0.53
C THR A 423 -4.49 4.41 -0.07
N ARG A 424 -5.14 3.38 0.50
CA ARG A 424 -4.91 1.98 0.13
C ARG A 424 -6.20 1.16 -0.08
N PRO A 425 -6.45 0.59 -1.29
CA PRO A 425 -7.68 -0.16 -1.61
C PRO A 425 -7.83 -1.49 -0.87
N ASP A 426 -6.80 -1.87 -0.10
CA ASP A 426 -6.74 -3.09 0.70
C ASP A 426 -6.76 -2.83 2.21
N SER A 427 -6.95 -1.57 2.65
CA SER A 427 -6.91 -1.15 4.05
C SER A 427 -7.79 0.07 4.28
N ASN A 428 -8.87 -0.10 5.05
CA ASN A 428 -9.89 0.91 5.27
C ASN A 428 -9.49 2.11 6.16
N ASP A 429 -8.23 2.17 6.57
CA ASP A 429 -7.65 3.13 7.50
C ASP A 429 -6.13 3.12 7.25
N SER A 430 -5.65 4.09 6.48
CA SER A 430 -4.30 4.11 5.93
C SER A 430 -3.26 4.68 6.90
N ASP A 431 -3.64 5.59 7.79
CA ASP A 431 -2.76 6.15 8.83
C ASP A 431 -2.95 5.53 10.23
N SER A 432 -3.87 4.58 10.34
CA SER A 432 -4.15 3.81 11.54
C SER A 432 -4.69 4.66 12.69
N ASP A 433 -5.52 5.66 12.39
CA ASP A 433 -6.12 6.54 13.39
C ASP A 433 -7.54 6.13 13.84
N SER A 434 -8.17 5.12 13.23
CA SER A 434 -9.41 4.51 13.73
C SER A 434 -9.19 3.66 15.00
N GLU A 435 -8.51 4.21 16.00
CA GLU A 435 -8.15 3.52 17.25
C GLU A 435 -9.21 3.63 18.35
N SER A 436 -10.19 4.53 18.20
CA SER A 436 -11.20 4.78 19.23
C SER A 436 -12.21 3.62 19.38
N TYR A 437 -12.86 3.51 20.55
CA TYR A 437 -13.83 2.47 20.88
C TYR A 437 -15.17 3.04 21.37
N ILE A 438 -16.26 2.45 20.91
CA ILE A 438 -17.61 2.75 21.40
C ILE A 438 -17.96 1.83 22.56
N THR A 439 -18.35 2.43 23.69
CA THR A 439 -18.90 1.71 24.85
C THR A 439 -20.38 1.99 25.03
N GLU A 440 -21.22 0.95 24.90
CA GLU A 440 -22.64 1.05 25.22
C GLU A 440 -22.90 0.62 26.66
N THR A 441 -23.64 1.42 27.43
CA THR A 441 -23.99 1.09 28.82
C THR A 441 -25.50 1.06 29.05
N MET A 442 -25.95 0.17 29.94
CA MET A 442 -27.33 0.09 30.40
C MET A 442 -27.41 -0.03 31.92
N ASN A 443 -27.96 0.99 32.57
CA ASN A 443 -27.99 1.13 34.04
C ASN A 443 -26.59 1.07 34.70
N GLY A 444 -25.58 1.66 34.05
CA GLY A 444 -24.21 1.71 34.57
C GLY A 444 -23.44 0.39 34.45
N MET A 445 -23.88 -0.53 33.59
CA MET A 445 -23.13 -1.73 33.21
C MET A 445 -22.89 -1.70 31.71
N VAL A 446 -21.68 -2.07 31.27
CA VAL A 446 -21.36 -2.22 29.85
C VAL A 446 -22.18 -3.34 29.24
N THR A 447 -22.69 -3.10 28.03
CA THR A 447 -23.47 -4.06 27.23
C THR A 447 -22.86 -4.37 25.88
N SER A 448 -22.00 -3.49 25.37
CA SER A 448 -21.23 -3.66 24.15
C SER A 448 -19.95 -2.82 24.23
N TYR A 449 -18.87 -3.32 23.63
CA TYR A 449 -17.59 -2.64 23.50
C TYR A 449 -16.93 -3.11 22.20
N TYR A 450 -16.70 -2.19 21.27
CA TYR A 450 -16.14 -2.50 19.94
C TYR A 450 -15.43 -1.27 19.36
N GLN A 451 -14.45 -1.53 18.49
CA GLN A 451 -13.68 -0.49 17.80
C GLN A 451 -14.56 0.33 16.87
N ASP A 452 -14.34 1.64 16.84
CA ASP A 452 -15.06 2.57 16.00
C ASP A 452 -14.31 2.80 14.68
N PHE A 453 -14.90 2.35 13.58
CA PHE A 453 -14.39 2.58 12.22
C PHE A 453 -15.09 3.79 11.59
N ASN A 454 -15.15 4.89 12.32
CA ASN A 454 -15.71 6.12 11.80
C ASN A 454 -14.67 6.99 11.11
N LEU A 455 -13.38 6.87 11.42
CA LEU A 455 -12.29 7.54 10.68
C LEU A 455 -11.68 6.57 9.65
N THR A 456 -12.52 6.00 8.80
CA THR A 456 -12.03 5.28 7.62
C THR A 456 -11.67 6.29 6.54
N ASP A 457 -10.72 5.96 5.66
CA ASP A 457 -10.17 6.94 4.70
C ASP A 457 -11.27 7.68 3.91
N GLY A 458 -12.22 6.91 3.37
CA GLY A 458 -13.37 7.47 2.66
C GLY A 458 -14.32 8.32 3.53
N ARG A 459 -14.53 7.96 4.81
CA ARG A 459 -15.35 8.76 5.73
C ARG A 459 -14.65 10.05 6.13
N GLU A 460 -13.36 10.01 6.33
CA GLU A 460 -12.57 11.19 6.60
C GLU A 460 -12.69 12.20 5.46
N VAL A 461 -12.53 11.77 4.21
CA VAL A 461 -12.67 12.65 3.05
C VAL A 461 -14.12 13.15 2.88
N PHE A 462 -15.12 12.27 3.01
CA PHE A 462 -16.51 12.63 2.69
C PHE A 462 -17.30 13.28 3.84
N LYS A 463 -17.10 12.82 5.08
CA LYS A 463 -17.91 13.20 6.24
C LYS A 463 -17.17 14.18 7.15
N TYR A 464 -15.93 13.87 7.55
CA TYR A 464 -15.23 14.64 8.58
C TYR A 464 -14.39 15.78 8.00
N GLY A 465 -13.92 15.64 6.76
CA GLY A 465 -13.02 16.57 6.08
C GLY A 465 -11.60 16.55 6.63
N THR A 466 -11.18 15.47 7.30
CA THR A 466 -9.83 15.23 7.80
C THR A 466 -8.93 14.67 6.70
N ASN A 467 -7.64 14.51 6.98
CA ASN A 467 -6.66 13.97 6.06
C ASN A 467 -6.42 12.49 6.37
N PRO A 468 -6.82 11.55 5.49
CA PRO A 468 -6.74 10.09 5.77
C PRO A 468 -5.32 9.51 5.80
N MET A 469 -4.33 10.38 5.83
CA MET A 469 -2.91 10.05 5.86
C MET A 469 -2.17 10.77 7.00
N ASP A 470 -2.88 11.45 7.88
CA ASP A 470 -2.33 12.23 8.98
C ASP A 470 -3.29 12.27 10.18
N ASN A 471 -3.06 11.36 11.13
CA ASN A 471 -3.70 11.23 12.46
C ASN A 471 -3.73 12.53 13.32
N ASP A 472 -3.13 13.63 12.86
CA ASP A 472 -3.20 14.98 13.46
C ASP A 472 -3.31 16.00 12.31
N THR A 473 -4.49 16.06 11.69
CA THR A 473 -4.76 16.73 10.42
C THR A 473 -4.34 18.21 10.42
N ASP A 474 -4.56 18.92 11.53
CA ASP A 474 -4.28 20.36 11.64
C ASP A 474 -2.97 20.70 12.35
N GLY A 475 -2.38 19.73 13.05
CA GLY A 475 -1.06 19.81 13.63
C GLY A 475 -0.94 20.44 14.99
N ASP A 476 -2.01 20.37 15.76
CA ASP A 476 -2.07 20.83 17.13
C ASP A 476 -1.60 19.79 18.16
N MET A 477 -1.08 18.63 17.72
CA MET A 477 -0.59 17.52 18.54
C MET A 477 -1.67 16.75 19.33
N ILE A 478 -2.94 17.05 19.14
CA ILE A 478 -4.08 16.24 19.57
C ILE A 478 -4.45 15.36 18.38
N PRO A 479 -4.70 14.05 18.56
CA PRO A 479 -5.02 13.20 17.43
C PRO A 479 -6.49 13.32 17.01
N ASP A 480 -6.75 13.21 15.71
CA ASP A 480 -8.07 13.35 15.08
C ASP A 480 -9.13 12.45 15.74
N TRP A 481 -8.74 11.21 16.08
CA TRP A 481 -9.62 10.25 16.74
C TRP A 481 -10.08 10.68 18.13
N TYR A 482 -9.22 11.37 18.89
CA TYR A 482 -9.56 11.85 20.23
C TYR A 482 -10.57 12.99 20.13
N GLU A 483 -10.31 13.93 19.22
CA GLU A 483 -11.20 15.05 18.94
C GLU A 483 -12.55 14.57 18.40
N TYR A 484 -12.56 13.59 17.50
CA TYR A 484 -13.77 12.90 17.06
C TYR A 484 -14.53 12.28 18.24
N ALA A 485 -13.85 11.49 19.08
CA ALA A 485 -14.49 10.84 20.22
C ALA A 485 -15.04 11.85 21.27
N LYS A 486 -14.38 13.01 21.43
CA LYS A 486 -14.76 14.04 22.42
C LYS A 486 -15.80 15.04 21.91
N ALA A 487 -15.67 15.51 20.66
CA ALA A 487 -16.36 16.71 20.19
C ALA A 487 -17.31 16.49 19.02
N TRP A 488 -17.23 15.37 18.29
CA TRP A 488 -18.13 15.11 17.17
C TRP A 488 -19.60 15.09 17.61
N ASN A 489 -20.42 15.90 16.94
CA ASN A 489 -21.84 16.00 17.19
C ASN A 489 -22.65 15.63 15.94
N GLU A 490 -23.12 14.39 15.94
CA GLU A 490 -23.95 13.80 14.86
C GLU A 490 -25.28 14.55 14.63
N SER A 491 -25.73 15.41 15.56
CA SER A 491 -26.99 16.16 15.36
C SER A 491 -26.85 17.36 14.43
N ASN A 492 -25.63 17.87 14.26
CA ASN A 492 -25.32 19.05 13.46
C ASN A 492 -24.11 18.85 12.53
N ASP A 493 -23.56 17.64 12.44
CA ASP A 493 -22.40 17.24 11.63
C ASP A 493 -21.22 18.21 11.79
N ASN A 494 -20.87 18.50 13.04
CA ASN A 494 -19.70 19.32 13.35
C ASN A 494 -19.10 18.95 14.71
N TYR A 495 -17.97 19.57 14.99
CA TYR A 495 -17.20 19.37 16.21
C TYR A 495 -17.54 20.36 17.33
N SER A 496 -18.72 21.00 17.31
CA SER A 496 -19.09 22.02 18.29
C SER A 496 -20.42 21.74 18.98
N SER A 497 -20.40 21.77 20.32
CA SER A 497 -21.56 21.51 21.16
C SER A 497 -21.77 22.58 22.23
N LEU A 498 -23.02 22.97 22.48
CA LEU A 498 -23.37 23.87 23.58
C LEU A 498 -23.55 23.05 24.87
N MET A 499 -22.62 23.19 25.81
CA MET A 499 -22.53 22.39 27.03
C MET A 499 -22.56 23.25 28.29
N LYS A 500 -23.03 22.69 29.41
CA LYS A 500 -23.13 23.41 30.71
C LYS A 500 -21.93 23.04 31.60
N ILE A 501 -20.74 23.47 31.19
CA ILE A 501 -19.45 23.03 31.75
C ILE A 501 -18.63 24.17 32.37
N GLN A 502 -18.84 25.43 31.93
CA GLN A 502 -18.04 26.58 32.39
C GLN A 502 -18.19 26.87 33.89
N VAL A 503 -17.10 26.79 34.65
CA VAL A 503 -17.01 27.02 36.09
C VAL A 503 -17.21 28.51 36.40
N ASN A 504 -18.21 28.82 37.24
CA ASN A 504 -18.39 30.16 37.78
C ASN A 504 -17.62 30.33 39.09
N TRP A 505 -16.38 30.83 39.00
CA TRP A 505 -15.52 31.14 40.13
C TRP A 505 -16.09 32.25 41.03
N ILE A 506 -15.94 32.09 42.36
CA ILE A 506 -16.38 33.09 43.35
C ILE A 506 -15.24 33.65 44.18
N ASP A 507 -15.38 34.91 44.62
CA ASP A 507 -14.60 35.46 45.72
C ASP A 507 -15.14 34.92 47.05
N PRO A 508 -14.37 34.14 47.83
CA PRO A 508 -14.84 33.54 49.08
C PRO A 508 -15.23 34.59 50.15
N GLY A 509 -14.70 35.81 50.06
CA GLY A 509 -15.02 36.89 51.00
C GLY A 509 -16.39 37.52 50.77
N THR A 510 -16.87 37.53 49.53
CA THR A 510 -18.11 38.22 49.14
C THR A 510 -19.19 37.29 48.58
N GLY A 511 -18.81 36.09 48.10
CA GLY A 511 -19.66 35.18 47.33
C GLY A 511 -20.05 35.72 45.95
N GLY A 512 -19.42 36.81 45.50
CA GLY A 512 -19.62 37.36 44.16
C GLY A 512 -18.69 36.71 43.13
N ALA A 513 -18.99 36.92 41.84
CA ALA A 513 -18.16 36.39 40.75
C ALA A 513 -16.72 36.92 40.81
N CYS A 514 -15.78 36.08 40.40
CA CYS A 514 -14.39 36.45 40.27
C CYS A 514 -14.14 37.44 39.12
N ASP A 515 -13.28 38.42 39.39
CA ASP A 515 -12.83 39.39 38.41
C ASP A 515 -11.42 39.89 38.75
N THR A 516 -10.86 40.74 37.91
CA THR A 516 -9.49 41.28 38.11
C THR A 516 -9.30 42.14 39.37
N SER A 517 -10.37 42.46 40.11
CA SER A 517 -10.35 43.24 41.35
C SER A 517 -10.54 42.41 42.62
N THR A 518 -10.78 41.10 42.51
CA THR A 518 -10.86 40.20 43.65
C THR A 518 -9.48 39.94 44.26
N ASN A 519 -9.44 39.43 45.49
CA ASN A 519 -8.19 39.09 46.19
C ASN A 519 -7.95 37.58 46.31
N SER A 520 -8.95 36.77 45.94
CA SER A 520 -8.93 35.31 45.98
C SER A 520 -10.11 34.82 45.16
N CYS A 521 -9.93 33.68 44.49
CA CYS A 521 -10.92 33.01 43.67
C CYS A 521 -10.93 31.53 44.01
N LEU A 522 -12.11 30.94 44.13
CA LEU A 522 -12.30 29.50 44.35
C LEU A 522 -13.34 28.95 43.36
N PRO A 523 -13.17 27.70 42.88
CA PRO A 523 -14.09 27.03 41.97
C PRO A 523 -15.25 26.43 42.77
N LEU A 524 -15.94 27.24 43.57
CA LEU A 524 -17.00 26.83 44.48
C LEU A 524 -18.20 27.77 44.36
N SER A 525 -19.33 27.38 44.96
CA SER A 525 -20.46 28.28 45.17
C SER A 525 -20.75 28.47 46.66
N LEU A 526 -21.35 29.62 47.02
CA LEU A 526 -21.65 29.95 48.42
C LEU A 526 -23.16 30.09 48.63
N ASN A 527 -23.74 29.16 49.39
CA ASN A 527 -25.17 29.14 49.69
C ASN A 527 -25.41 29.14 51.20
N ALA A 528 -25.91 30.26 51.74
CA ALA A 528 -26.25 30.41 53.17
C ALA A 528 -25.13 30.00 54.16
N GLY A 529 -23.86 30.05 53.75
CA GLY A 529 -22.69 29.68 54.55
C GLY A 529 -22.15 28.27 54.31
N THR A 530 -22.77 27.50 53.41
CA THR A 530 -22.29 26.21 52.90
C THR A 530 -21.51 26.44 51.60
N LEU A 531 -20.35 25.78 51.48
CA LEU A 531 -19.55 25.78 50.25
C LEU A 531 -19.99 24.60 49.40
N GLU A 532 -20.70 24.87 48.31
CA GLU A 532 -21.23 23.85 47.39
C GLU A 532 -20.33 23.77 46.14
N ARG A 533 -20.51 22.72 45.31
CA ARG A 533 -19.87 22.64 43.98
C ARG A 533 -20.17 23.91 43.17
N PRO A 534 -19.29 24.30 42.24
CA PRO A 534 -19.49 25.51 41.47
C PRO A 534 -20.79 25.42 40.65
N GLU A 535 -21.45 26.56 40.49
CA GLU A 535 -22.51 26.67 39.49
C GLU A 535 -21.87 26.71 38.12
N LEU A 536 -22.35 25.89 37.17
CA LEU A 536 -21.82 25.87 35.81
C LEU A 536 -22.65 26.77 34.87
N SER A 537 -21.99 27.37 33.88
CA SER A 537 -22.58 28.20 32.82
C SER A 537 -22.60 27.44 31.49
N LEU A 538 -23.50 27.83 30.58
CA LEU A 538 -23.52 27.31 29.22
C LEU A 538 -22.43 27.99 28.39
N THR A 539 -21.62 27.19 27.73
CA THR A 539 -20.54 27.61 26.82
C THR A 539 -20.50 26.70 25.59
N TRP A 540 -19.81 27.14 24.54
CA TRP A 540 -19.52 26.28 23.40
C TRP A 540 -18.21 25.55 23.66
N PHE A 541 -18.22 24.23 23.46
CA PHE A 541 -17.05 23.37 23.43
C PHE A 541 -16.80 22.96 21.98
N THR A 542 -15.54 23.04 21.54
CA THR A 542 -15.10 22.67 20.19
C THR A 542 -13.71 22.03 20.25
N MET A 543 -13.54 20.93 19.50
CA MET A 543 -12.27 20.31 19.14
C MET A 543 -12.44 19.75 17.72
N ASP A 544 -12.12 20.57 16.72
CA ASP A 544 -12.25 20.29 15.30
C ASP A 544 -10.87 19.95 14.74
N PRO A 545 -10.60 18.70 14.29
CA PRO A 545 -9.28 18.24 13.80
C PRO A 545 -8.73 18.99 12.59
N ARG A 546 -9.44 20.03 12.14
CA ARG A 546 -9.13 20.86 10.97
C ARG A 546 -8.84 22.30 11.37
N ASP A 547 -8.87 22.63 12.67
CA ASP A 547 -8.66 23.97 13.23
C ASP A 547 -7.81 23.98 14.51
N ALA A 548 -6.49 23.88 14.33
CA ALA A 548 -5.46 23.86 15.37
C ALA A 548 -5.48 25.02 16.40
N VAL A 549 -6.35 26.00 16.23
CA VAL A 549 -6.53 27.09 17.20
C VAL A 549 -7.25 26.60 18.45
N ASP A 550 -8.24 25.70 18.31
CA ASP A 550 -9.10 25.29 19.41
C ASP A 550 -8.40 24.38 20.45
N ALA A 551 -7.23 23.82 20.13
CA ALA A 551 -6.27 23.27 21.10
C ALA A 551 -5.98 24.22 22.28
N ASN A 552 -6.09 25.54 22.04
CA ASN A 552 -5.82 26.60 23.02
C ASN A 552 -7.10 27.12 23.69
N ASP A 553 -8.26 26.58 23.36
CA ASP A 553 -9.51 26.91 24.05
C ASP A 553 -9.58 26.22 25.41
N ASP A 554 -10.28 26.87 26.33
CA ASP A 554 -10.54 26.44 27.71
C ASP A 554 -12.01 26.77 27.97
N ALA A 555 -12.86 25.81 27.61
CA ALA A 555 -14.31 26.03 27.58
C ALA A 555 -14.91 25.94 28.98
N ASP A 556 -14.47 24.99 29.78
CA ASP A 556 -14.99 24.74 31.12
C ASP A 556 -14.37 25.65 32.20
N GLN A 557 -13.32 26.40 31.89
CA GLN A 557 -12.68 27.38 32.77
C GLN A 557 -12.19 26.80 34.09
N ASP A 558 -11.49 25.68 34.03
CA ASP A 558 -10.95 24.95 35.18
C ASP A 558 -9.47 25.24 35.45
N GLY A 559 -8.87 26.22 34.79
CA GLY A 559 -7.51 26.68 35.04
C GLY A 559 -7.31 27.38 36.38
N ASN A 560 -6.42 28.37 36.40
CA ASN A 560 -6.00 29.04 37.63
C ASN A 560 -6.39 30.52 37.68
N TRP A 561 -6.68 31.02 38.87
CA TRP A 561 -6.72 32.46 39.13
C TRP A 561 -5.51 32.87 39.97
N ASP A 562 -4.46 33.40 39.32
CA ASP A 562 -3.32 33.97 40.03
C ASP A 562 -3.70 35.30 40.68
N CYS A 563 -3.98 35.24 41.98
CA CYS A 563 -4.26 36.37 42.86
C CYS A 563 -3.04 36.84 43.68
N SER A 564 -1.83 36.35 43.38
CA SER A 564 -0.61 36.69 44.14
C SER A 564 -0.14 38.14 43.92
N GLY A 565 -0.57 38.76 42.82
CA GLY A 565 -0.24 40.12 42.40
C GLY A 565 -1.19 41.21 42.90
N VAL A 566 -1.32 42.29 42.11
CA VAL A 566 -2.32 43.35 42.33
C VAL A 566 -3.53 43.03 41.47
N GLY A 567 -4.48 42.30 42.04
CA GLY A 567 -5.64 41.74 41.33
C GLY A 567 -5.43 40.29 40.93
N CYS A 568 -6.50 39.64 40.49
CA CYS A 568 -6.47 38.25 40.01
C CYS A 568 -6.43 38.20 38.48
N VAL A 569 -5.65 37.29 37.91
CA VAL A 569 -5.59 37.02 36.46
C VAL A 569 -5.90 35.55 36.24
N TYR A 570 -6.77 35.27 35.27
CA TYR A 570 -7.08 33.91 34.88
C TYR A 570 -6.00 33.37 33.93
N GLU A 571 -5.49 32.19 34.23
CA GLU A 571 -4.56 31.39 33.45
C GLU A 571 -5.34 30.16 32.96
N PRO A 572 -5.54 30.02 31.65
CA PRO A 572 -6.35 28.93 31.11
C PRO A 572 -5.64 27.58 31.26
N TYR A 573 -6.44 26.52 31.31
CA TYR A 573 -6.01 25.14 31.15
C TYR A 573 -6.67 24.62 29.87
N THR A 574 -5.92 24.56 28.80
CA THR A 574 -6.51 24.38 27.46
C THR A 574 -6.72 22.92 27.10
N ASN A 575 -7.56 22.64 26.09
CA ASN A 575 -7.77 21.29 25.53
C ASN A 575 -6.46 20.50 25.34
N PHE A 576 -5.42 21.14 24.78
CA PHE A 576 -4.09 20.55 24.63
C PHE A 576 -3.42 20.22 25.97
N GLN A 577 -3.50 21.13 26.95
CA GLN A 577 -2.92 20.91 28.27
C GLN A 577 -3.62 19.81 29.06
N GLU A 578 -4.91 19.64 28.84
CA GLU A 578 -5.75 18.58 29.42
C GLU A 578 -5.41 17.22 28.85
N TYR A 579 -5.36 17.09 27.52
CA TYR A 579 -5.01 15.84 26.83
C TYR A 579 -3.64 15.29 27.26
N PHE A 580 -2.66 16.19 27.45
CA PHE A 580 -1.33 15.84 27.93
C PHE A 580 -1.18 15.87 29.46
N ALA A 581 -2.20 16.32 30.20
CA ALA A 581 -2.15 16.58 31.63
C ALA A 581 -0.86 17.34 32.05
N ILE A 582 -0.67 18.55 31.50
CA ILE A 582 0.50 19.41 31.71
C ILE A 582 0.15 20.88 31.99
N THR A 583 0.81 21.52 32.95
CA THR A 583 0.67 22.96 33.23
C THR A 583 1.95 23.76 32.98
N ASN A 584 3.06 23.07 32.72
CA ASN A 584 4.35 23.67 32.46
C ASN A 584 4.27 24.62 31.25
N GLU A 585 4.48 25.91 31.50
CA GLU A 585 4.45 26.94 30.46
C GLU A 585 5.38 26.64 29.26
N GLN A 586 6.50 25.94 29.48
CA GLN A 586 7.43 25.58 28.40
C GLN A 586 6.93 24.45 27.50
N LEU A 587 5.86 23.77 27.90
CA LEU A 587 5.21 22.68 27.15
C LEU A 587 3.71 22.93 26.92
N SER A 588 3.15 24.04 27.38
CA SER A 588 1.71 24.39 27.39
C SER A 588 1.03 24.56 26.03
N SER A 589 1.75 24.40 24.91
CA SER A 589 1.17 24.47 23.57
C SER A 589 2.06 23.72 22.57
N PRO A 590 1.53 23.36 21.38
CA PRO A 590 2.30 22.67 20.36
C PRO A 590 3.58 23.42 19.95
N ASN A 591 3.47 24.75 19.81
CA ASN A 591 4.59 25.62 19.53
C ASN A 591 5.63 25.64 20.66
N ALA A 592 5.19 25.63 21.92
CA ALA A 592 6.09 25.58 23.06
C ALA A 592 6.87 24.25 23.09
N VAL A 593 6.19 23.13 22.82
CA VAL A 593 6.81 21.80 22.73
C VAL A 593 7.86 21.75 21.62
N ARG A 594 7.53 22.16 20.40
CA ARG A 594 8.49 22.17 19.26
C ARG A 594 9.70 23.06 19.54
N LEU A 595 9.54 24.15 20.30
CA LEU A 595 10.62 25.06 20.70
C LEU A 595 11.40 24.63 21.95
N SER A 596 10.90 23.65 22.71
CA SER A 596 11.53 23.18 23.95
C SER A 596 12.89 22.49 23.73
N GLY A 597 13.11 21.93 22.53
CA GLY A 597 14.27 21.12 22.20
C GLY A 597 14.28 19.74 22.87
N LEU A 598 13.13 19.29 23.41
CA LEU A 598 12.96 17.91 23.88
C LEU A 598 13.16 16.93 22.74
N THR A 599 13.73 15.77 23.07
CA THR A 599 13.98 14.71 22.11
C THR A 599 13.37 13.39 22.56
N TYR A 600 12.84 12.64 21.59
CA TYR A 600 12.36 11.27 21.76
C TYR A 600 13.13 10.37 20.78
N GLN A 601 13.72 9.29 21.29
CA GLN A 601 14.57 8.35 20.53
C GLN A 601 15.72 8.98 19.71
N GLY A 602 16.16 10.19 20.06
CA GLY A 602 17.28 10.88 19.41
C GLY A 602 16.86 12.00 18.46
N GLU A 603 15.58 12.09 18.12
CA GLU A 603 15.01 13.14 17.26
C GLU A 603 14.26 14.18 18.09
N VAL A 604 14.16 15.41 17.58
CA VAL A 604 13.40 16.49 18.22
C VAL A 604 11.91 16.20 18.09
N ILE A 605 11.15 16.39 19.17
CA ILE A 605 9.70 16.19 19.16
C ILE A 605 9.04 17.16 18.19
N GLN A 606 8.31 16.61 17.21
CA GLN A 606 7.47 17.33 16.24
C GLN A 606 5.98 16.99 16.40
N GLU A 607 5.66 15.78 16.86
CA GLU A 607 4.29 15.22 16.92
C GLU A 607 3.82 14.93 18.35
N GLY A 608 2.50 14.89 18.54
CA GLY A 608 1.86 14.63 19.83
C GLY A 608 2.17 13.27 20.44
N TRP A 609 2.17 12.21 19.62
CA TRP A 609 2.49 10.85 20.09
C TRP A 609 3.92 10.75 20.68
N GLN A 610 4.88 11.53 20.15
CA GLN A 610 6.25 11.58 20.66
C GLN A 610 6.30 12.25 22.04
N LEU A 611 5.53 13.33 22.22
CA LEU A 611 5.37 14.00 23.50
C LEU A 611 4.70 13.08 24.52
N ARG A 612 3.59 12.45 24.15
CA ARG A 612 2.86 11.50 25.01
C ARG A 612 3.76 10.35 25.45
N ALA A 613 4.48 9.74 24.51
CA ALA A 613 5.44 8.67 24.79
C ALA A 613 6.58 9.11 25.71
N LEU A 614 7.09 10.34 25.56
CA LEU A 614 8.12 10.90 26.43
C LEU A 614 7.59 11.14 27.86
N LEU A 615 6.42 11.79 27.99
CA LEU A 615 5.82 12.16 29.27
C LEU A 615 5.45 10.92 30.09
N LEU A 616 4.84 9.93 29.46
CA LEU A 616 4.37 8.72 30.13
C LEU A 616 5.44 7.61 30.20
N GLY A 617 6.52 7.75 29.44
CA GLY A 617 7.57 6.73 29.36
C GLY A 617 7.12 5.45 28.67
N LEU A 618 6.21 5.55 27.68
CA LEU A 618 5.64 4.40 26.98
C LEU A 618 6.73 3.54 26.33
N GLY A 619 6.63 2.22 26.52
CA GLY A 619 7.60 1.23 26.04
C GLY A 619 8.93 1.22 26.78
N GLN A 620 9.12 2.06 27.80
CA GLN A 620 10.35 2.08 28.60
C GLN A 620 10.28 1.08 29.76
N TRP A 621 11.45 0.61 30.22
CA TRP A 621 11.53 -0.33 31.34
C TRP A 621 10.96 0.22 32.66
N ASP A 622 10.82 1.54 32.77
CA ASP A 622 10.28 2.27 33.91
C ASP A 622 8.90 2.90 33.64
N GLU A 623 8.20 2.50 32.58
CA GLU A 623 6.85 2.97 32.22
C GLU A 623 5.89 2.91 33.43
N SER A 624 5.83 1.77 34.13
CA SER A 624 4.98 1.61 35.32
C SER A 624 5.22 2.65 36.44
N VAL A 625 6.37 3.33 36.44
CA VAL A 625 6.73 4.36 37.42
C VAL A 625 6.63 5.76 36.83
N LYS A 626 6.70 5.94 35.50
CA LYS A 626 6.57 7.24 34.84
C LYS A 626 5.16 7.56 34.40
N ASN A 627 4.41 6.55 33.96
CA ASN A 627 3.06 6.72 33.46
C ASN A 627 2.12 7.09 34.61
N TYR A 628 1.85 8.39 34.73
CA TYR A 628 0.95 8.98 35.71
C TYR A 628 -0.52 8.99 35.22
N LEU A 629 -0.76 8.61 33.96
CA LEU A 629 -2.10 8.42 33.38
C LEU A 629 -2.53 6.94 33.31
N LYS A 630 -1.69 6.00 33.77
CA LYS A 630 -2.07 4.58 33.76
C LYS A 630 -3.32 4.35 34.64
N MET A 631 -4.19 3.46 34.19
CA MET A 631 -5.45 3.24 34.88
C MET A 631 -5.36 2.16 35.97
N ASP A 632 -4.77 0.99 35.71
CA ASP A 632 -4.74 -0.11 36.69
C ASP A 632 -3.80 0.12 37.87
N LYS A 633 -4.22 -0.41 39.01
CA LYS A 633 -3.39 -0.53 40.20
C LYS A 633 -2.48 -1.77 40.11
N SER A 634 -1.37 -1.64 39.38
CA SER A 634 -0.45 -2.75 39.09
C SER A 634 0.12 -3.46 40.34
N GLN A 635 0.28 -2.73 41.45
CA GLN A 635 0.78 -3.25 42.73
C GLN A 635 0.03 -2.64 43.91
N SER A 636 0.04 -3.32 45.07
CA SER A 636 -0.65 -2.81 46.26
C SER A 636 -0.12 -1.45 46.78
N THR A 637 1.14 -1.15 46.51
CA THR A 637 1.81 0.11 46.88
C THR A 637 1.76 1.16 45.76
N ASP A 638 1.12 0.82 44.64
CA ASP A 638 0.96 1.72 43.52
C ASP A 638 -0.04 2.82 43.90
N ILE A 639 0.43 4.05 43.80
CA ILE A 639 -0.36 5.25 44.08
C ILE A 639 -0.92 5.83 42.78
N ARG A 640 -0.40 5.47 41.61
CA ARG A 640 -0.84 6.01 40.32
C ARG A 640 -1.82 5.02 39.71
N TYR A 641 -3.10 5.34 39.72
CA TYR A 641 -4.16 4.54 39.13
C TYR A 641 -5.41 5.41 39.07
N ALA A 642 -6.29 5.16 38.11
CA ALA A 642 -7.53 5.90 37.98
C ALA A 642 -8.49 5.57 39.13
N TYR A 643 -9.11 6.58 39.73
CA TYR A 643 -10.11 6.41 40.78
C TYR A 643 -11.07 7.61 40.82
N ILE A 644 -12.17 7.52 40.07
CA ILE A 644 -13.19 8.59 39.99
C ILE A 644 -14.32 8.30 40.99
N VAL A 645 -14.67 9.29 41.81
CA VAL A 645 -15.69 9.16 42.85
C VAL A 645 -16.71 10.29 42.77
N ASN A 646 -17.98 9.93 42.65
CA ASN A 646 -19.05 10.84 43.02
C ASN A 646 -19.27 10.76 44.55
N ASP A 647 -18.76 11.75 45.26
CA ASP A 647 -18.81 11.82 46.72
C ASP A 647 -20.15 12.28 47.30
N ASN A 648 -21.11 12.76 46.49
CA ASN A 648 -22.46 13.16 46.92
C ASN A 648 -22.53 14.11 48.15
N ASP A 649 -21.43 14.78 48.48
CA ASP A 649 -21.39 15.73 49.57
C ASP A 649 -22.08 17.03 49.15
N ASN A 650 -22.63 17.74 50.14
CA ASN A 650 -23.29 19.03 49.90
C ASN A 650 -22.47 20.22 50.45
N ASP A 651 -21.35 19.94 51.11
CA ASP A 651 -20.48 20.96 51.71
C ASP A 651 -19.02 20.55 51.51
N PHE A 652 -18.23 21.39 50.85
CA PHE A 652 -16.79 21.20 50.62
C PHE A 652 -16.06 20.82 51.93
N LEU A 653 -16.46 21.39 53.07
CA LEU A 653 -15.82 21.16 54.37
C LEU A 653 -16.25 19.87 55.08
N VAL A 654 -17.24 19.15 54.56
CA VAL A 654 -17.76 17.90 55.13
C VAL A 654 -17.48 16.77 54.16
N GLN A 655 -16.75 15.75 54.63
CA GLN A 655 -16.52 14.52 53.87
C GLN A 655 -17.30 13.37 54.52
N ASP A 656 -18.22 12.75 53.79
CA ASP A 656 -18.95 11.56 54.23
C ASP A 656 -18.63 10.35 53.35
N ALA A 657 -17.56 9.60 53.64
CA ALA A 657 -17.21 8.42 52.85
C ALA A 657 -18.31 7.32 52.73
N SER A 658 -19.45 7.43 53.43
CA SER A 658 -20.55 6.45 53.35
C SER A 658 -21.50 6.64 52.17
N ASN A 659 -21.48 7.78 51.49
CA ASN A 659 -22.29 8.08 50.30
C ASN A 659 -21.47 8.07 48.98
N HIS A 660 -20.18 7.75 49.03
CA HIS A 660 -19.32 7.70 47.86
C HIS A 660 -19.78 6.63 46.87
N VAL A 661 -19.85 7.00 45.59
CA VAL A 661 -20.10 6.09 44.48
C VAL A 661 -18.88 6.11 43.57
N VAL A 662 -18.17 4.97 43.50
CA VAL A 662 -17.03 4.80 42.60
C VAL A 662 -17.57 4.65 41.18
N LEU A 663 -17.12 5.53 40.29
CA LEU A 663 -17.46 5.52 38.87
C LEU A 663 -16.37 4.81 38.06
N CYS A 664 -15.11 5.14 38.36
CA CYS A 664 -13.94 4.48 37.79
C CYS A 664 -13.02 3.99 38.92
N GLY A 665 -12.38 2.84 38.76
CA GLY A 665 -11.41 2.38 39.75
C GLY A 665 -10.46 1.30 39.25
N GLY A 666 -9.19 1.65 39.10
CA GLY A 666 -8.13 0.75 38.67
C GLY A 666 -7.73 -0.33 39.68
N ASN A 667 -8.24 -0.23 40.92
CA ASN A 667 -8.12 -1.26 41.94
C ASN A 667 -9.30 -2.26 41.93
N LEU A 668 -10.24 -2.09 41.01
CA LEU A 668 -11.44 -2.90 40.81
C LEU A 668 -11.46 -3.39 39.36
N THR A 669 -12.11 -4.52 39.12
CA THR A 669 -12.30 -5.05 37.76
C THR A 669 -13.74 -4.82 37.37
N ASP A 670 -13.96 -4.30 36.16
CA ASP A 670 -15.32 -4.16 35.63
C ASP A 670 -15.99 -5.53 35.51
N PRO A 671 -17.31 -5.65 35.77
CA PRO A 671 -18.03 -6.90 35.50
C PRO A 671 -18.06 -7.32 34.02
N TRP A 672 -17.81 -6.39 33.09
CA TRP A 672 -17.72 -6.66 31.66
C TRP A 672 -16.54 -7.57 31.33
N ASP A 673 -16.85 -8.67 30.64
CA ASP A 673 -15.91 -9.74 30.26
C ASP A 673 -14.91 -10.21 31.34
N ILE A 674 -15.31 -10.10 32.62
CA ILE A 674 -14.43 -10.46 33.73
C ILE A 674 -14.08 -11.95 33.71
N TYR A 675 -12.79 -12.25 33.61
CA TYR A 675 -12.30 -13.62 33.60
C TYR A 675 -12.39 -14.25 35.00
N TYR A 676 -11.93 -13.53 36.03
CA TYR A 676 -11.97 -13.97 37.43
C TYR A 676 -13.19 -13.44 38.19
N THR A 677 -14.38 -13.89 37.79
CA THR A 677 -15.69 -13.54 38.42
C THR A 677 -15.75 -13.64 39.96
N GLY A 678 -14.87 -14.42 40.60
CA GLY A 678 -14.77 -14.54 42.07
C GLY A 678 -13.99 -13.42 42.76
N ALA A 679 -13.34 -12.52 42.03
CA ALA A 679 -12.46 -11.48 42.54
C ALA A 679 -12.72 -10.08 41.90
N PRO A 680 -13.97 -9.58 41.82
CA PRO A 680 -14.25 -8.27 41.20
C PRO A 680 -13.65 -7.07 41.96
N ASN A 681 -13.14 -7.30 43.19
CA ASN A 681 -12.55 -6.26 44.04
C ASN A 681 -11.01 -6.28 44.00
N THR A 682 -10.44 -6.65 42.87
CA THR A 682 -8.99 -6.60 42.62
C THR A 682 -8.72 -5.79 41.36
N ALA A 683 -7.49 -5.33 41.16
CA ALA A 683 -7.08 -4.70 39.90
C ALA A 683 -7.25 -5.70 38.73
N PRO A 684 -7.58 -5.21 37.52
CA PRO A 684 -7.76 -6.05 36.34
C PRO A 684 -6.47 -6.78 35.95
N VAL A 685 -6.61 -7.98 35.39
CA VAL A 685 -5.51 -8.71 34.77
C VAL A 685 -5.55 -8.49 33.26
N ARG A 686 -4.83 -7.45 32.78
CA ARG A 686 -4.76 -7.08 31.35
C ARG A 686 -4.48 -8.27 30.42
N ALA A 687 -3.62 -9.20 30.84
CA ALA A 687 -3.22 -10.38 30.04
C ALA A 687 -4.35 -11.36 29.71
N VAL A 688 -5.52 -11.25 30.37
CA VAL A 688 -6.72 -12.05 30.05
C VAL A 688 -7.88 -11.19 29.53
N GLY A 689 -7.63 -9.92 29.20
CA GLY A 689 -8.63 -9.00 28.65
C GLY A 689 -9.57 -8.38 29.69
N GLU A 690 -9.18 -8.34 30.97
CA GLU A 690 -9.96 -7.64 32.01
C GLU A 690 -9.69 -6.13 32.00
N HIS A 691 -10.71 -5.33 32.32
CA HIS A 691 -10.65 -3.87 32.39
C HIS A 691 -10.88 -3.33 33.81
N GLU A 692 -10.36 -2.14 34.07
CA GLU A 692 -10.63 -1.33 35.25
C GLU A 692 -12.13 -1.03 35.33
N LEU A 693 -12.71 -1.00 36.53
CA LEU A 693 -14.12 -0.58 36.66
C LEU A 693 -14.30 0.79 35.98
N GLY A 694 -15.24 0.92 35.05
CA GLY A 694 -15.54 2.19 34.39
C GLY A 694 -14.41 2.80 33.55
N TRP A 695 -13.50 1.98 33.00
CA TRP A 695 -12.34 2.43 32.21
C TRP A 695 -12.71 3.40 31.06
N TYR A 696 -13.82 3.13 30.38
CA TYR A 696 -14.35 3.87 29.23
C TYR A 696 -14.69 5.34 29.50
N LEU A 697 -14.58 5.81 30.75
CA LEU A 697 -14.73 7.23 31.10
C LEU A 697 -13.46 8.04 30.81
N LEU A 698 -12.30 7.39 30.76
CA LEU A 698 -10.99 8.02 30.60
C LEU A 698 -10.16 7.43 29.47
N ASP A 699 -10.34 6.15 29.13
CA ASP A 699 -9.62 5.43 28.07
C ASP A 699 -10.55 5.18 26.89
N TYR A 700 -10.18 5.72 25.73
CA TYR A 700 -10.98 5.67 24.52
C TYR A 700 -10.40 4.74 23.46
N ASN A 701 -9.13 4.35 23.55
CA ASN A 701 -8.43 3.54 22.55
C ASN A 701 -8.06 2.11 23.06
N ASN A 702 -8.51 1.74 24.26
CA ASN A 702 -8.33 0.43 24.88
C ASN A 702 -6.88 0.10 25.27
N ASP A 703 -6.03 1.10 25.54
CA ASP A 703 -4.63 0.90 25.94
C ASP A 703 -4.43 0.84 27.49
N HIS A 704 -5.52 1.02 28.26
CA HIS A 704 -5.56 1.14 29.72
C HIS A 704 -4.73 2.32 30.28
N ILE A 705 -4.70 3.42 29.53
CA ILE A 705 -4.12 4.72 29.88
C ILE A 705 -5.22 5.76 29.67
N ALA A 706 -5.37 6.68 30.60
CA ALA A 706 -6.31 7.79 30.45
C ALA A 706 -5.84 8.75 29.35
N GLU A 707 -6.77 9.31 28.57
CA GLU A 707 -6.51 10.31 27.52
C GLU A 707 -6.25 11.72 28.06
N GLY A 708 -5.74 11.82 29.29
CA GLY A 708 -5.54 13.08 30.00
C GLY A 708 -6.67 13.36 30.98
N THR A 709 -6.95 14.64 31.18
CA THR A 709 -8.12 15.14 31.92
C THR A 709 -9.28 15.40 30.96
N ASP A 710 -10.50 15.53 31.46
CA ASP A 710 -11.67 15.70 30.60
C ASP A 710 -12.00 17.19 30.37
N PRO A 711 -11.81 17.72 29.14
CA PRO A 711 -12.02 19.16 28.82
C PRO A 711 -13.48 19.61 28.85
N THR A 712 -14.37 18.70 29.22
CA THR A 712 -15.79 18.97 29.47
C THR A 712 -16.18 18.82 30.93
N ASN A 713 -15.21 18.59 31.82
CA ASN A 713 -15.41 18.36 33.24
C ASN A 713 -14.21 18.82 34.09
N TRP A 714 -14.29 20.08 34.54
CA TRP A 714 -13.38 20.78 35.46
C TRP A 714 -12.79 20.04 36.68
N ASP A 715 -13.35 18.89 37.06
CA ASP A 715 -12.99 18.07 38.22
C ASP A 715 -13.15 16.61 37.79
N THR A 716 -12.11 16.09 37.12
CA THR A 716 -12.15 14.79 36.44
C THR A 716 -12.33 13.64 37.44
N ASP A 717 -11.70 13.71 38.62
CA ASP A 717 -11.77 12.65 39.63
C ASP A 717 -12.93 12.79 40.65
N GLY A 718 -13.55 13.97 40.70
CA GLY A 718 -14.72 14.29 41.51
C GLY A 718 -14.41 14.78 42.92
N ASP A 719 -13.16 15.14 43.22
CA ASP A 719 -12.71 15.53 44.56
C ASP A 719 -12.92 17.02 44.91
N TRP A 720 -13.41 17.81 43.96
CA TRP A 720 -13.70 19.27 44.03
C TRP A 720 -12.48 20.18 43.92
N MET A 721 -11.32 19.63 43.56
CA MET A 721 -10.19 20.41 43.06
C MET A 721 -10.32 20.52 41.54
N VAL A 722 -9.74 21.58 40.98
CA VAL A 722 -9.66 21.70 39.52
C VAL A 722 -8.48 20.91 39.01
N ASP A 723 -8.61 20.31 37.83
CA ASP A 723 -7.60 19.43 37.26
C ASP A 723 -6.24 20.14 37.11
N TRP A 724 -6.25 21.41 36.68
CA TRP A 724 -5.05 22.24 36.60
C TRP A 724 -4.25 22.27 37.91
N PHE A 725 -4.92 22.36 39.06
CA PHE A 725 -4.25 22.51 40.35
C PHE A 725 -3.42 21.27 40.69
N GLU A 726 -4.00 20.09 40.47
CA GLU A 726 -3.38 18.81 40.79
C GLU A 726 -2.18 18.55 39.87
N VAL A 727 -2.36 18.77 38.58
CA VAL A 727 -1.26 18.67 37.60
C VAL A 727 -0.13 19.65 37.93
N ASN A 728 -0.45 20.90 38.25
CA ASN A 728 0.56 21.90 38.58
C ASN A 728 1.29 21.59 39.90
N ASP A 729 0.61 21.06 40.91
CA ASP A 729 1.23 20.68 42.18
C ASP A 729 2.30 19.57 41.96
N ASP A 730 1.91 18.52 41.25
CA ASP A 730 2.78 17.42 40.80
C ASP A 730 3.99 17.89 39.97
N GLU A 731 3.81 18.90 39.11
CA GLU A 731 4.90 19.44 38.29
C GLU A 731 5.87 20.31 39.10
N GLN A 732 5.41 21.01 40.14
CA GLN A 732 6.23 21.87 40.98
C GLN A 732 7.14 21.08 41.93
N ASP A 733 6.67 19.96 42.45
CA ASP A 733 7.45 19.11 43.36
C ASP A 733 8.32 18.07 42.64
N GLY A 734 8.03 17.83 41.36
CA GLY A 734 8.76 16.94 40.45
C GLY A 734 8.36 15.46 40.58
N SER A 735 7.22 15.15 41.20
CA SER A 735 6.72 13.80 41.45
C SER A 735 5.28 13.62 40.97
N ARG A 736 5.11 13.41 39.65
CA ARG A 736 3.78 13.17 39.07
C ARG A 736 3.06 11.96 39.67
N GLY A 737 1.75 12.09 39.84
CA GLY A 737 0.80 11.11 40.36
C GLY A 737 0.71 11.03 41.88
N GLU A 738 1.23 12.02 42.62
CA GLU A 738 1.03 12.14 44.07
C GLU A 738 -0.27 12.88 44.40
N THR A 739 -0.60 13.92 43.64
CA THR A 739 -1.92 14.57 43.56
C THR A 739 -2.37 14.48 42.12
N SER A 740 -3.44 13.74 41.81
CA SER A 740 -3.70 13.33 40.42
C SER A 740 -5.13 13.61 39.98
N PRO A 741 -5.32 14.31 38.84
CA PRO A 741 -6.64 14.70 38.35
C PRO A 741 -7.52 13.52 37.91
N ILE A 742 -6.96 12.31 37.88
CA ILE A 742 -7.69 11.08 37.55
C ILE A 742 -7.86 10.17 38.78
N ARG A 743 -7.49 10.63 39.98
CA ARG A 743 -7.47 9.82 41.20
C ARG A 743 -7.88 10.63 42.43
N TYR A 744 -9.13 10.41 42.84
CA TYR A 744 -9.73 11.03 44.01
C TYR A 744 -8.82 10.99 45.25
N ASP A 745 -8.28 12.15 45.62
CA ASP A 745 -7.28 12.32 46.67
C ASP A 745 -7.79 12.97 47.95
N SER A 746 -9.07 13.31 47.96
CA SER A 746 -9.81 14.00 49.01
C SER A 746 -9.36 15.45 49.22
N ARG A 747 -10.32 16.34 49.43
CA ARG A 747 -10.17 17.79 49.70
C ARG A 747 -9.26 18.22 50.88
N GLN A 748 -8.57 17.29 51.54
CA GLN A 748 -7.67 17.53 52.67
C GLN A 748 -6.18 17.52 52.30
N THR A 749 -5.83 17.20 51.05
CA THR A 749 -4.48 17.32 50.53
C THR A 749 -4.01 18.79 50.59
N THR A 750 -2.77 18.98 51.03
CA THR A 750 -2.18 20.24 51.53
C THR A 750 -0.90 20.59 50.82
#